data_AF-A0A9P1FZU6-F1
#
_entry.id   AF-A0A9P1FZU6-F1
#
_cell.length_a   1.000
_cell.length_b   1.000
_cell.length_c   1.000
_cell.angle_alpha   90.00
_cell.angle_beta   90.00
_cell.angle_gamma   90.00
#
_symmetry.space_group_name_H-M   'P 1'
#
loop_
_entity.id
_entity.type
_entity.pdbx_description
1 polymer ?
#
loop_
_entity_poly.entity_id
_entity_poly.type
_entity_poly.pdbx_seq_one_letter_code
_entity_poly.pdbx_strand_id
1 'polypeptide(L)'
;MGSGASADRRYPVGNANREELFNIVQDLPKEDISECRRQLLLEALEINNSQEENGIGQAHGSARGTSSSSKKASSWNREKSDENMAREFDELRALHLTLRERSAVLDNTADISYHGSIKTGARRCYASFPGKYTTGWDALIQQLAGDSVGCVFLCTPKDGLGKHEEDPEGSGECYCARIYGQREKWKSNDKRAPHGCYWYHIWLQKVTEAVAQGQKLQVVFFPNEKGLGKVRTMEELARADLWDDIGCGASQKAEIATLDLMKEREPGSGWEYDEVDVAHFLQEQFHIGTLVDAWYEDARAWRRGTLLDKPKWITKDPAETKWRVKAKDGESFESQHVRHVSDSVQKLLQSIGRSVQAVSIEEEDGLDDLVLGKTSEAKEKLFEALGHDALRKMMKDALPPGIDVGATSEQLRSRSGMPSVAIRIKMKTVEALQHLRDQVLSGDLEVKINKKLEEKLCSERVQIDKTLFCKLMERSLLSFSKLTPHQSEKCEQLRQFSFVNLLAPAGAGKTFVAVQYILDIVRNESTGRVLYVAPSKSLGYFFLQWLATVYTLEDPPEDRYRKIEELFGRVVLLHDPYNYGRVPQILGSSIGFSDDGLAKDQQFLIAVYDEAHQIFRPGLSREFSRPPAQRTLLLSDDSQSFLDHTFTEQQDMEKLERVTLDEVIRCSQRVVSGAAPFLCSAQSRKNIRCCGPSGPPLKSFLFEASDADRFKGYARHTANAILYITRTYPGLSLHRRLALLVPNEEFLVEFKKHLKEELNNNLGHRKLLLKKSEDAMCFLHAYLLPQVQAEAEAEVLILDTIRNVAGLEYLFAVSIGLDAKIETTDADRVIRAQLYQSITRAQLLAMVVNELVPGGWLEFLHLLRLKEEEFNESKALAETHAEAAEKIMMKVTGSRRRDAASSSMESDLNLIRPGDSSEGSSKVKTADSTGNPRWKPTISSAKTVEDPAPEDLQVRDSLIWDTADNAIIAKIRELRFNPFPSVVPSTAASKAAESPEIATVDPSAASSSAGLAAPTSHPQGHLLLSGRFKSDHIFTADQIMGYMRLVGDRLAVRGVPTFMVEATPGQSFAELTRMALGRAKGMVAFCTAEYGAYTRTGYDTFRELEYAHDKELLLIPIRLCEAWPPAPTDNERGAWQNKLVFTKGLVYIDDQQMKNAEGVADQIADSVAELGLF
;
A
#
# COMPACT_ATOMS: atom_id res chain seq x y z
N MET A 1 75.49 24.15 9.92
CA MET A 1 75.76 24.74 8.59
C MET A 1 74.41 24.82 7.89
N GLY A 2 73.84 25.92 7.41
CA GLY A 2 74.17 27.34 7.32
C GLY A 2 72.92 27.96 6.64
N SER A 3 72.26 28.95 7.25
CA SER A 3 72.39 30.38 6.91
C SER A 3 71.81 30.79 5.54
N GLY A 4 70.77 31.64 5.54
CA GLY A 4 70.29 32.34 4.35
C GLY A 4 68.87 32.90 4.51
N ALA A 5 68.74 34.22 4.61
CA ALA A 5 67.46 34.92 4.80
C ALA A 5 67.06 35.73 3.55
N SER A 6 65.75 35.85 3.26
CA SER A 6 65.10 36.86 2.39
C SER A 6 63.64 36.43 2.15
N ALA A 7 62.61 37.29 2.13
CA ALA A 7 62.48 38.69 2.57
C ALA A 7 60.99 39.01 2.78
N ASP A 8 60.64 39.68 3.88
CA ASP A 8 59.27 40.09 4.21
C ASP A 8 58.87 41.35 3.41
N ARG A 9 58.34 41.18 2.18
CA ARG A 9 57.83 42.29 1.36
C ARG A 9 56.42 42.70 1.81
N ARG A 10 56.33 43.46 2.91
CA ARG A 10 55.10 44.22 3.21
C ARG A 10 55.05 45.46 2.34
N TYR A 11 54.02 45.56 1.51
CA TYR A 11 53.69 46.81 0.83
C TYR A 11 53.02 47.77 1.83
N PRO A 12 53.50 49.02 1.97
CA PRO A 12 52.89 49.99 2.88
C PRO A 12 51.65 50.63 2.25
N VAL A 13 50.46 50.09 2.55
CA VAL A 13 49.18 50.72 2.16
C VAL A 13 48.70 51.65 3.27
N GLY A 14 49.23 52.88 3.27
CA GLY A 14 48.68 53.98 4.06
C GLY A 14 47.74 54.83 3.21
N ASN A 15 46.45 54.88 3.56
CA ASN A 15 45.43 55.77 2.99
C ASN A 15 45.15 55.64 1.47
N ALA A 16 45.19 54.43 0.90
CA ALA A 16 44.63 54.19 -0.44
C ALA A 16 43.10 54.02 -0.38
N ASN A 17 42.37 54.55 -1.35
CA ASN A 17 40.92 54.40 -1.43
C ASN A 17 40.48 53.13 -2.18
N ARG A 18 39.17 52.83 -2.15
CA ARG A 18 38.58 51.62 -2.74
C ARG A 18 38.87 51.44 -4.24
N GLU A 19 38.91 52.51 -5.03
CA GLU A 19 39.18 52.43 -6.48
C GLU A 19 40.67 52.20 -6.75
N GLU A 20 41.56 52.80 -5.96
CA GLU A 20 43.02 52.60 -6.08
C GLU A 20 43.41 51.15 -5.80
N LEU A 21 42.88 50.56 -4.72
CA LEU A 21 43.11 49.14 -4.40
C LEU A 21 42.56 48.20 -5.48
N PHE A 22 41.40 48.50 -6.05
CA PHE A 22 40.80 47.66 -7.08
C PHE A 22 41.60 47.69 -8.40
N ASN A 23 42.16 48.85 -8.77
CA ASN A 23 43.01 49.00 -9.95
C ASN A 23 44.36 48.28 -9.77
N ILE A 24 45.00 48.40 -8.60
CA ILE A 24 46.23 47.65 -8.26
C ILE A 24 46.01 46.13 -8.38
N VAL A 25 44.83 45.62 -8.00
CA VAL A 25 44.45 44.20 -8.12
C VAL A 25 44.17 43.74 -9.56
N GLN A 26 43.98 44.66 -10.52
CA GLN A 26 43.84 44.35 -11.95
C GLN A 26 45.19 44.32 -12.69
N ASP A 27 46.15 45.15 -12.30
CA ASP A 27 47.47 45.27 -12.96
C ASP A 27 48.51 44.23 -12.50
N LEU A 28 48.18 43.36 -11.52
CA LEU A 28 49.08 42.29 -11.07
C LEU A 28 49.26 41.18 -12.14
N PRO A 29 50.51 40.76 -12.45
CA PRO A 29 50.78 39.68 -13.39
C PRO A 29 50.10 38.36 -13.00
N LYS A 30 49.56 37.64 -13.98
CA LYS A 30 48.76 36.41 -13.77
C LYS A 30 49.50 35.24 -13.10
N GLU A 31 50.82 35.32 -12.98
CA GLU A 31 51.68 34.22 -12.53
C GLU A 31 52.09 34.33 -11.05
N ASP A 32 51.84 35.47 -10.38
CA ASP A 32 52.16 35.67 -8.96
C ASP A 32 50.95 35.44 -8.03
N ILE A 33 50.93 34.24 -7.44
CA ILE A 33 50.47 33.88 -6.08
C ILE A 33 49.07 34.38 -5.63
N SER A 34 48.13 33.44 -5.51
CA SER A 34 46.75 33.65 -5.05
C SER A 34 46.60 34.28 -3.65
N GLU A 35 47.58 34.14 -2.77
CA GLU A 35 47.53 34.64 -1.38
C GLU A 35 47.44 36.17 -1.34
N CYS A 36 48.33 36.88 -2.03
CA CYS A 36 48.42 38.35 -1.94
C CYS A 36 47.18 39.01 -2.57
N ARG A 37 46.69 38.45 -3.68
CA ARG A 37 45.44 38.89 -4.32
C ARG A 37 44.21 38.63 -3.45
N ARG A 38 44.19 37.50 -2.71
CA ARG A 38 43.12 37.18 -1.75
C ARG A 38 43.14 38.10 -0.54
N GLN A 39 44.32 38.45 -0.03
CA GLN A 39 44.47 39.32 1.15
C GLN A 39 44.02 40.75 0.86
N LEU A 40 44.43 41.34 -0.27
CA LEU A 40 43.93 42.65 -0.71
C LEU A 40 42.42 42.68 -0.97
N LEU A 41 41.83 41.57 -1.43
CA LEU A 41 40.38 41.43 -1.59
C LEU A 41 39.65 41.34 -0.24
N LEU A 42 40.24 40.67 0.75
CA LEU A 42 39.69 40.60 2.11
C LEU A 42 39.76 41.95 2.82
N GLU A 43 40.88 42.67 2.74
CA GLU A 43 41.01 44.03 3.29
C GLU A 43 40.01 45.01 2.63
N ALA A 44 39.82 44.91 1.31
CA ALA A 44 38.79 45.70 0.60
C ALA A 44 37.34 45.34 0.99
N LEU A 45 37.10 44.13 1.50
CA LEU A 45 35.80 43.69 2.03
C LEU A 45 35.61 44.06 3.51
N GLU A 46 36.67 44.08 4.31
CA GLU A 46 36.61 44.48 5.74
C GLU A 46 36.31 45.99 5.92
N ILE A 47 36.81 46.85 5.01
CA ILE A 47 36.43 48.27 4.95
C ILE A 47 34.91 48.44 4.86
N ASN A 48 34.22 47.49 4.20
CA ASN A 48 32.77 47.50 4.01
C ASN A 48 32.00 47.17 5.31
N ASN A 49 32.60 46.45 6.26
CA ASN A 49 31.97 46.10 7.55
C ASN A 49 32.26 47.13 8.66
N SER A 50 33.32 47.92 8.53
CA SER A 50 33.76 48.85 9.59
C SER A 50 33.14 50.27 9.57
N GLN A 51 32.27 50.59 8.60
CA GLN A 51 31.61 51.90 8.50
C GLN A 51 30.14 51.95 8.95
N GLU A 52 29.48 50.82 9.24
CA GLU A 52 28.06 50.83 9.70
C GLU A 52 27.85 50.76 11.23
N GLU A 53 28.88 50.56 12.06
CA GLU A 53 28.72 50.37 13.53
C GLU A 53 29.12 51.56 14.44
N ASN A 54 29.63 52.69 13.92
CA ASN A 54 30.02 53.83 14.76
C ASN A 54 29.13 55.07 14.54
N GLY A 55 28.00 55.17 15.26
CA GLY A 55 27.02 56.24 15.01
C GLY A 55 25.96 56.58 16.06
N ILE A 56 26.10 56.20 17.35
CA ILE A 56 25.16 56.65 18.40
C ILE A 56 25.90 57.23 19.62
N GLY A 57 25.82 58.56 19.79
CA GLY A 57 26.42 59.27 20.93
C GLY A 57 25.87 60.70 21.12
N GLN A 58 24.79 60.81 21.90
CA GLN A 58 24.31 61.98 22.68
C GLN A 58 24.37 63.42 22.07
N ALA A 59 23.20 64.09 21.94
CA ALA A 59 22.82 65.23 22.81
C ALA A 59 21.45 65.89 22.46
N HIS A 60 20.79 66.40 23.50
CA HIS A 60 19.55 67.19 23.61
C HIS A 60 19.04 68.04 22.41
N GLY A 61 17.71 68.03 22.20
CA GLY A 61 16.99 69.08 21.46
C GLY A 61 15.46 68.87 21.39
N SER A 62 14.66 69.80 21.95
CA SER A 62 13.19 69.74 21.98
C SER A 62 12.52 70.26 20.70
N ALA A 63 11.56 69.53 20.13
CA ALA A 63 10.39 70.10 19.42
C ALA A 63 9.28 69.06 19.17
N ARG A 64 8.02 69.51 19.16
CA ARG A 64 6.85 68.75 18.70
C ARG A 64 6.79 68.70 17.17
N GLY A 65 6.38 67.58 16.58
CA GLY A 65 6.06 67.50 15.15
C GLY A 65 5.34 66.19 14.81
N THR A 66 4.19 66.28 14.13
CA THR A 66 3.37 65.13 13.71
C THR A 66 3.74 64.62 12.32
N SER A 67 3.20 63.43 12.00
CA SER A 67 2.93 62.90 10.65
C SER A 67 3.92 61.88 10.06
N SER A 68 3.34 61.07 9.18
CA SER A 68 3.85 59.84 8.59
C SER A 68 4.78 60.08 7.41
N SER A 69 5.82 59.23 7.26
CA SER A 69 6.12 58.45 6.04
C SER A 69 7.57 57.99 5.94
N SER A 70 7.81 56.68 5.71
CA SER A 70 9.01 56.13 5.04
C SER A 70 8.97 54.58 4.92
N LYS A 71 7.86 54.02 4.44
CA LYS A 71 7.62 52.57 4.30
C LYS A 71 8.35 51.91 3.11
N LYS A 72 9.56 52.37 2.73
CA LYS A 72 10.20 52.04 1.42
C LYS A 72 11.62 51.46 1.42
N ALA A 73 12.34 51.42 2.55
CA ALA A 73 13.70 50.85 2.60
C ALA A 73 13.74 49.34 2.89
N SER A 74 12.69 48.77 3.48
CA SER A 74 12.64 47.37 3.93
C SER A 74 12.16 46.35 2.88
N SER A 75 12.06 46.74 1.60
CA SER A 75 11.56 45.86 0.52
C SER A 75 12.69 45.07 -0.15
N TRP A 76 13.80 45.74 -0.49
CA TRP A 76 14.82 45.20 -1.39
C TRP A 76 15.76 44.14 -0.76
N ASN A 77 16.03 44.23 0.55
CA ASN A 77 16.83 43.21 1.24
C ASN A 77 15.99 41.99 1.65
N ARG A 78 14.66 42.12 1.70
CA ARG A 78 13.76 41.01 2.03
C ARG A 78 13.58 40.08 0.83
N GLU A 79 13.43 40.63 -0.37
CA GLU A 79 13.28 39.85 -1.61
C GLU A 79 14.47 38.89 -1.84
N LYS A 80 15.72 39.29 -1.54
CA LYS A 80 16.88 38.40 -1.68
C LYS A 80 17.08 37.37 -0.55
N SER A 81 16.66 37.67 0.70
CA SER A 81 16.64 36.65 1.75
C SER A 81 15.51 35.65 1.52
N ASP A 82 14.36 36.13 1.05
CA ASP A 82 13.21 35.31 0.74
C ASP A 82 13.48 34.43 -0.51
N GLU A 83 14.21 34.91 -1.53
CA GLU A 83 14.62 34.09 -2.69
C GLU A 83 15.60 32.96 -2.34
N ASN A 84 16.49 33.14 -1.36
CA ASN A 84 17.40 32.07 -0.92
C ASN A 84 16.74 31.14 0.12
N MET A 85 15.95 31.65 1.08
CA MET A 85 15.15 30.79 1.97
C MET A 85 14.09 29.97 1.23
N ALA A 86 13.51 30.51 0.15
CA ALA A 86 12.56 29.78 -0.68
C ALA A 86 13.18 28.56 -1.38
N ARG A 87 14.51 28.50 -1.56
CA ARG A 87 15.18 27.40 -2.29
C ARG A 87 15.40 26.13 -1.47
N GLU A 88 15.44 26.21 -0.14
CA GLU A 88 15.71 25.05 0.73
C GLU A 88 14.47 24.54 1.49
N PHE A 89 13.28 25.06 1.19
CA PHE A 89 12.02 24.68 1.85
C PHE A 89 10.93 24.10 0.91
N ASP A 90 11.32 23.66 -0.29
CA ASP A 90 10.39 23.27 -1.36
C ASP A 90 9.92 21.80 -1.38
N GLU A 91 10.50 20.89 -0.58
CA GLU A 91 10.05 19.48 -0.58
C GLU A 91 8.59 19.32 -0.10
N LEU A 92 8.10 20.23 0.74
CA LEU A 92 6.68 20.30 1.10
C LEU A 92 5.88 20.93 -0.03
N ARG A 93 5.63 20.13 -1.09
CA ARG A 93 4.52 20.18 -2.07
C ARG A 93 4.92 19.85 -3.52
N ALA A 94 5.69 18.79 -3.79
CA ALA A 94 5.96 18.35 -5.17
C ALA A 94 5.39 16.95 -5.49
N LEU A 95 4.84 16.78 -6.69
CA LEU A 95 4.58 15.47 -7.31
C LEU A 95 5.72 15.13 -8.25
N HIS A 96 6.38 13.99 -8.02
CA HIS A 96 7.49 13.51 -8.84
C HIS A 96 7.00 12.49 -9.88
N LEU A 97 7.07 12.89 -11.15
CA LEU A 97 6.75 12.06 -12.31
C LEU A 97 8.02 11.43 -12.87
N THR A 98 8.04 10.12 -13.09
CA THR A 98 9.13 9.37 -13.73
C THR A 98 8.64 8.66 -14.99
N LEU A 99 9.53 8.29 -15.90
CA LEU A 99 9.17 7.48 -17.07
C LEU A 99 8.90 6.02 -16.68
N ARG A 100 7.87 5.43 -17.28
CA ARG A 100 7.38 4.08 -16.96
C ARG A 100 8.26 2.95 -17.52
N GLU A 101 8.97 3.18 -18.62
CA GLU A 101 9.65 2.13 -19.39
C GLU A 101 11.19 2.09 -19.24
N ARG A 102 11.77 2.80 -18.26
CA ARG A 102 13.22 2.83 -18.07
C ARG A 102 13.58 2.40 -16.64
N SER A 103 14.34 1.33 -16.51
CA SER A 103 14.73 0.77 -15.22
C SER A 103 15.63 1.70 -14.41
N ALA A 104 15.38 1.73 -13.10
CA ALA A 104 16.44 1.72 -12.10
C ALA A 104 16.16 0.53 -11.16
N VAL A 105 16.84 -0.58 -11.42
CA VAL A 105 16.95 -1.68 -10.44
C VAL A 105 18.14 -1.29 -9.56
N LEU A 106 17.93 -0.91 -8.31
CA LEU A 106 18.00 -1.91 -7.24
C LEU A 106 17.22 -1.56 -5.94
N ASP A 107 16.56 -0.40 -5.86
CA ASP A 107 15.81 0.00 -4.66
C ASP A 107 14.34 -0.44 -4.68
N ASN A 108 13.80 -0.85 -5.83
CA ASN A 108 12.39 -1.25 -5.98
C ASN A 108 12.22 -2.23 -7.16
N THR A 109 12.46 -3.53 -6.92
CA THR A 109 12.48 -4.59 -7.95
C THR A 109 11.09 -5.05 -8.43
N ALA A 110 10.03 -4.27 -8.19
CA ALA A 110 8.66 -4.76 -8.32
C ALA A 110 8.13 -4.80 -9.77
N ASP A 111 8.56 -3.90 -10.67
CA ASP A 111 7.75 -3.53 -11.83
C ASP A 111 8.44 -3.58 -13.22
N ILE A 112 9.74 -3.88 -13.35
CA ILE A 112 10.42 -3.87 -14.66
C ILE A 112 11.34 -5.08 -14.86
N SER A 113 10.96 -5.96 -15.78
CA SER A 113 11.75 -7.13 -16.22
C SER A 113 12.62 -6.82 -17.44
N TYR A 114 13.85 -7.32 -17.45
CA TYR A 114 14.80 -7.24 -18.57
C TYR A 114 14.99 -8.62 -19.22
N HIS A 115 14.75 -8.72 -20.53
CA HIS A 115 14.68 -10.00 -21.26
C HIS A 115 15.91 -10.28 -22.14
N GLY A 116 17.02 -9.58 -21.90
CA GLY A 116 18.17 -9.56 -22.81
C GLY A 116 17.92 -8.69 -24.05
N SER A 117 19.00 -8.24 -24.68
CA SER A 117 18.99 -7.45 -25.92
C SER A 117 20.21 -7.81 -26.76
N ILE A 118 19.99 -8.59 -27.82
CA ILE A 118 21.02 -8.96 -28.79
C ILE A 118 20.92 -8.02 -29.99
N LYS A 119 22.05 -7.39 -30.35
CA LYS A 119 22.14 -6.38 -31.41
C LYS A 119 22.88 -6.94 -32.61
N THR A 120 22.28 -6.83 -33.79
CA THR A 120 22.90 -7.24 -35.06
C THR A 120 24.22 -6.49 -35.30
N GLY A 121 25.31 -7.22 -35.53
CA GLY A 121 26.63 -6.65 -35.79
C GLY A 121 27.41 -6.19 -34.56
N ALA A 122 26.90 -6.45 -33.34
CA ALA A 122 27.68 -6.27 -32.12
C ALA A 122 28.92 -7.19 -32.09
N ARG A 123 30.02 -6.72 -31.49
CA ARG A 123 31.25 -7.53 -31.38
C ARG A 123 31.30 -8.39 -30.12
N ARG A 124 30.62 -7.97 -29.05
CA ARG A 124 30.61 -8.64 -27.75
C ARG A 124 29.19 -8.79 -27.23
N CYS A 125 28.97 -9.82 -26.42
CA CYS A 125 27.73 -10.01 -25.67
C CYS A 125 28.04 -10.26 -24.19
N TYR A 126 27.48 -9.46 -23.29
CA TYR A 126 27.56 -9.70 -21.86
C TYR A 126 26.54 -10.78 -21.47
N ALA A 127 27.03 -12.02 -21.37
CA ALA A 127 26.23 -13.20 -21.10
C ALA A 127 25.83 -13.28 -19.61
N SER A 128 26.68 -12.81 -18.69
CA SER A 128 26.41 -12.77 -17.25
C SER A 128 26.93 -11.50 -16.61
N PHE A 129 26.15 -10.91 -15.69
CA PHE A 129 26.51 -9.71 -14.94
C PHE A 129 26.03 -9.77 -13.47
N PRO A 130 26.86 -9.34 -12.49
CA PRO A 130 26.50 -9.41 -11.08
C PRO A 130 25.48 -8.32 -10.71
N GLY A 131 24.22 -8.73 -10.58
CA GLY A 131 23.09 -7.84 -10.28
C GLY A 131 23.20 -7.03 -8.98
N LYS A 132 24.19 -7.28 -8.11
CA LYS A 132 24.47 -6.45 -6.92
C LYS A 132 25.14 -5.09 -7.21
N TYR A 133 25.71 -4.90 -8.41
CA TYR A 133 26.41 -3.66 -8.78
C TYR A 133 25.51 -2.72 -9.59
N THR A 134 24.67 -1.95 -8.88
CA THR A 134 23.68 -0.95 -9.39
C THR A 134 24.22 -0.16 -10.59
N THR A 135 25.33 0.57 -10.39
CA THR A 135 25.99 1.45 -11.34
C THR A 135 26.53 0.71 -12.55
N GLY A 136 27.00 -0.53 -12.36
CA GLY A 136 27.52 -1.35 -13.44
C GLY A 136 26.41 -1.87 -14.35
N TRP A 137 25.31 -2.31 -13.76
CA TRP A 137 24.12 -2.75 -14.49
C TRP A 137 23.47 -1.58 -15.26
N ASP A 138 23.29 -0.42 -14.62
CA ASP A 138 22.77 0.79 -15.29
C ASP A 138 23.66 1.21 -16.47
N ALA A 139 24.99 1.20 -16.32
CA ALA A 139 25.92 1.50 -17.41
C ALA A 139 25.81 0.49 -18.56
N LEU A 140 25.74 -0.81 -18.23
CA LEU A 140 25.62 -1.92 -19.18
C LEU A 140 24.38 -1.77 -20.08
N ILE A 141 23.22 -1.47 -19.50
CA ILE A 141 21.96 -1.37 -20.25
C ILE A 141 21.76 0.00 -20.93
N GLN A 142 22.36 1.08 -20.44
CA GLN A 142 22.12 2.44 -20.97
C GLN A 142 23.08 2.90 -22.07
N GLN A 143 24.39 2.55 -22.03
CA GLN A 143 25.39 3.30 -22.83
C GLN A 143 26.40 2.49 -23.67
N LEU A 144 26.41 1.16 -23.65
CA LEU A 144 27.23 0.39 -24.60
C LEU A 144 26.60 0.38 -26.01
N ALA A 145 26.93 1.41 -26.78
CA ALA A 145 26.38 1.75 -28.11
C ALA A 145 26.68 0.75 -29.24
N GLY A 146 27.23 -0.44 -28.93
CA GLY A 146 27.54 -1.48 -29.91
C GLY A 146 27.71 -2.91 -29.37
N ASP A 147 27.46 -3.17 -28.08
CA ASP A 147 27.53 -4.52 -27.50
C ASP A 147 26.14 -5.05 -27.13
N SER A 148 25.96 -6.36 -27.18
CA SER A 148 24.75 -7.07 -26.74
C SER A 148 24.78 -7.40 -25.24
N VAL A 149 23.61 -7.69 -24.68
CA VAL A 149 23.45 -8.15 -23.30
C VAL A 149 22.53 -9.37 -23.28
N GLY A 150 23.06 -10.55 -22.96
CA GLY A 150 22.29 -11.80 -22.84
C GLY A 150 21.64 -11.98 -21.47
N CYS A 151 22.04 -11.19 -20.47
CA CYS A 151 21.55 -11.26 -19.09
C CYS A 151 20.02 -11.06 -19.01
N VAL A 152 19.34 -11.84 -18.16
CA VAL A 152 17.87 -11.80 -17.97
C VAL A 152 17.52 -11.57 -16.50
N PHE A 153 16.52 -10.74 -16.25
CA PHE A 153 16.00 -10.43 -14.91
C PHE A 153 14.48 -10.29 -14.96
N LEU A 154 13.73 -11.22 -14.36
CA LEU A 154 12.26 -11.23 -14.40
C LEU A 154 11.67 -10.78 -13.06
N CYS A 155 10.86 -9.73 -13.08
CA CYS A 155 10.25 -9.10 -11.90
C CYS A 155 8.76 -9.42 -11.75
N THR A 156 8.06 -9.76 -12.84
CA THR A 156 6.60 -9.97 -12.82
C THR A 156 6.19 -11.35 -13.34
N PRO A 157 5.06 -11.94 -12.86
CA PRO A 157 4.54 -13.20 -13.39
C PRO A 157 4.15 -13.15 -14.88
N LYS A 158 3.78 -11.96 -15.39
CA LYS A 158 3.48 -11.74 -16.81
C LYS A 158 4.72 -12.04 -17.67
N ASP A 159 5.83 -11.43 -17.28
CA ASP A 159 7.15 -11.57 -17.93
C ASP A 159 7.79 -12.95 -17.70
N GLY A 160 7.27 -13.71 -16.72
CA GLY A 160 7.60 -15.12 -16.51
C GLY A 160 8.31 -15.44 -15.20
N LEU A 161 8.35 -14.51 -14.24
CA LEU A 161 8.72 -14.85 -12.86
C LEU A 161 7.79 -15.95 -12.33
N GLY A 162 8.35 -17.03 -11.78
CA GLY A 162 7.56 -18.20 -11.35
C GLY A 162 7.14 -19.16 -12.47
N LYS A 163 7.42 -18.87 -13.76
CA LYS A 163 7.18 -19.84 -14.84
C LYS A 163 8.29 -20.91 -14.87
N HIS A 164 7.92 -22.09 -15.35
CA HIS A 164 8.80 -23.24 -15.50
C HIS A 164 8.86 -23.66 -16.96
N GLU A 165 10.06 -24.05 -17.39
CA GLU A 165 10.32 -24.58 -18.72
C GLU A 165 10.91 -25.98 -18.62
N GLU A 166 10.48 -26.88 -19.50
CA GLU A 166 10.99 -28.27 -19.54
C GLU A 166 12.46 -28.30 -19.96
N ASP A 167 13.28 -29.13 -19.30
CA ASP A 167 14.65 -29.39 -19.76
C ASP A 167 14.58 -30.47 -20.86
N PRO A 168 14.94 -30.18 -22.13
CA PRO A 168 14.88 -31.15 -23.23
C PRO A 168 15.89 -32.29 -23.07
N GLU A 169 16.88 -32.18 -22.18
CA GLU A 169 17.78 -33.27 -21.79
C GLU A 169 17.32 -33.99 -20.51
N GLY A 170 16.35 -33.42 -19.79
CA GLY A 170 15.74 -34.02 -18.61
C GLY A 170 14.66 -35.04 -18.97
N SER A 171 14.47 -36.06 -18.14
CA SER A 171 13.43 -37.07 -18.32
C SER A 171 12.04 -36.55 -17.91
N GLY A 172 11.55 -35.50 -18.58
CA GLY A 172 10.28 -34.82 -18.27
C GLY A 172 10.32 -33.96 -17.01
N GLU A 173 11.49 -33.46 -16.60
CA GLU A 173 11.63 -32.52 -15.47
C GLU A 173 12.01 -31.12 -15.98
N CYS A 174 11.54 -30.07 -15.29
CA CYS A 174 11.91 -28.69 -15.61
C CYS A 174 13.34 -28.35 -15.18
N TYR A 175 13.95 -27.33 -15.79
CA TYR A 175 15.34 -26.91 -15.49
C TYR A 175 15.61 -26.63 -13.99
N CYS A 176 14.59 -26.41 -13.14
CA CYS A 176 14.78 -26.29 -11.70
C CYS A 176 15.52 -27.48 -11.07
N ALA A 177 15.30 -28.70 -11.55
CA ALA A 177 15.95 -29.90 -11.00
C ALA A 177 17.47 -29.85 -11.22
N ARG A 178 17.90 -29.40 -12.40
CA ARG A 178 19.30 -29.27 -12.82
C ARG A 178 19.98 -28.07 -12.18
N ILE A 179 19.32 -26.91 -12.15
CA ILE A 179 19.88 -25.65 -11.64
C ILE A 179 19.93 -25.63 -10.09
N TYR A 180 18.85 -26.03 -9.40
CA TYR A 180 18.70 -25.82 -7.96
C TYR A 180 18.80 -27.10 -7.11
N GLY A 181 18.61 -28.27 -7.73
CA GLY A 181 18.65 -29.58 -7.07
C GLY A 181 17.40 -29.95 -6.26
N GLN A 182 17.34 -31.21 -5.84
CA GLN A 182 16.18 -31.83 -5.16
C GLN A 182 16.09 -31.49 -3.65
N ARG A 183 16.20 -30.20 -3.31
CA ARG A 183 16.14 -29.70 -1.92
C ARG A 183 14.75 -29.90 -1.31
N GLU A 184 14.60 -29.92 0.02
CA GLU A 184 13.30 -30.22 0.66
C GLU A 184 12.17 -29.27 0.21
N LYS A 185 12.46 -27.97 0.06
CA LYS A 185 11.51 -26.97 -0.45
C LYS A 185 11.05 -27.21 -1.90
N TRP A 186 11.84 -27.93 -2.71
CA TRP A 186 11.47 -28.36 -4.06
C TRP A 186 10.54 -29.58 -4.00
N LYS A 187 10.76 -30.50 -3.05
CA LYS A 187 9.88 -31.66 -2.82
C LYS A 187 8.50 -31.26 -2.28
N SER A 188 8.42 -30.22 -1.45
CA SER A 188 7.16 -29.70 -0.91
C SER A 188 6.38 -28.79 -1.88
N ASN A 189 6.98 -28.40 -3.01
CA ASN A 189 6.38 -27.54 -4.03
C ASN A 189 6.34 -28.24 -5.39
N ASP A 190 5.81 -29.48 -5.39
CA ASP A 190 5.56 -30.32 -6.57
C ASP A 190 6.73 -30.37 -7.59
N LYS A 191 7.96 -30.57 -7.07
CA LYS A 191 9.22 -30.60 -7.83
C LYS A 191 9.56 -29.31 -8.58
N ARG A 192 9.18 -28.14 -8.06
CA ARG A 192 9.37 -26.83 -8.71
C ARG A 192 9.95 -25.78 -7.76
N ALA A 193 10.84 -24.92 -8.26
CA ALA A 193 11.38 -23.80 -7.47
C ALA A 193 10.38 -22.62 -7.47
N PRO A 194 10.04 -22.00 -6.31
CA PRO A 194 8.99 -20.96 -6.24
C PRO A 194 9.19 -19.72 -7.13
N HIS A 195 10.42 -19.46 -7.57
CA HIS A 195 10.78 -18.30 -8.41
C HIS A 195 10.82 -18.64 -9.92
N GLY A 196 10.58 -19.90 -10.30
CA GLY A 196 10.62 -20.36 -11.69
C GLY A 196 12.03 -20.68 -12.21
N CYS A 197 12.09 -21.28 -13.41
CA CYS A 197 13.32 -21.46 -14.19
C CYS A 197 13.24 -20.83 -15.60
N TYR A 198 12.11 -20.21 -15.96
CA TYR A 198 11.90 -19.63 -17.29
C TYR A 198 12.90 -18.51 -17.66
N TRP A 199 13.46 -17.81 -16.67
CA TRP A 199 14.55 -16.83 -16.88
C TRP A 199 15.76 -17.47 -17.57
N TYR A 200 16.09 -18.72 -17.22
CA TYR A 200 17.23 -19.47 -17.77
C TYR A 200 16.98 -19.88 -19.22
N HIS A 201 15.73 -20.22 -19.57
CA HIS A 201 15.35 -20.51 -20.95
C HIS A 201 15.53 -19.28 -21.86
N ILE A 202 15.00 -18.12 -21.46
CA ILE A 202 15.18 -16.86 -22.21
C ILE A 202 16.68 -16.52 -22.30
N TRP A 203 17.41 -16.63 -21.20
CA TRP A 203 18.85 -16.36 -21.16
C TRP A 203 19.61 -17.25 -22.15
N LEU A 204 19.37 -18.57 -22.14
CA LEU A 204 20.02 -19.52 -23.03
C LEU A 204 19.68 -19.23 -24.50
N GLN A 205 18.42 -18.88 -24.81
CA GLN A 205 18.02 -18.45 -26.14
C GLN A 205 18.80 -17.20 -26.59
N LYS A 206 18.93 -16.18 -25.72
CA LYS A 206 19.63 -14.92 -26.02
C LYS A 206 21.15 -15.10 -26.17
N VAL A 207 21.76 -15.95 -25.35
CA VAL A 207 23.19 -16.27 -25.49
C VAL A 207 23.43 -17.08 -26.76
N THR A 208 22.58 -18.07 -27.08
CA THR A 208 22.66 -18.82 -28.34
C THR A 208 22.51 -17.91 -29.55
N GLU A 209 21.58 -16.94 -29.51
CA GLU A 209 21.41 -15.91 -30.55
C GLU A 209 22.68 -15.06 -30.74
N ALA A 210 23.38 -14.70 -29.66
CA ALA A 210 24.66 -13.97 -29.72
C ALA A 210 25.81 -14.84 -30.28
N VAL A 211 25.90 -16.11 -29.88
CA VAL A 211 26.89 -17.07 -30.41
C VAL A 211 26.68 -17.29 -31.91
N ALA A 212 25.44 -17.49 -32.35
CA ALA A 212 25.08 -17.63 -33.76
C ALA A 212 25.40 -16.38 -34.60
N GLN A 213 25.43 -15.19 -33.98
CA GLN A 213 25.88 -13.93 -34.59
C GLN A 213 27.40 -13.70 -34.51
N GLY A 214 28.17 -14.67 -34.00
CA GLY A 214 29.63 -14.60 -33.87
C GLY A 214 30.12 -13.59 -32.83
N GLN A 215 29.29 -13.25 -31.84
CA GLN A 215 29.61 -12.24 -30.83
C GLN A 215 30.42 -12.85 -29.68
N LYS A 216 31.53 -12.21 -29.30
CA LYS A 216 32.38 -12.74 -28.22
C LYS A 216 31.71 -12.58 -26.86
N LEU A 217 31.50 -13.68 -26.15
CA LEU A 217 30.83 -13.65 -24.85
C LEU A 217 31.70 -13.01 -23.76
N GLN A 218 31.07 -12.38 -22.77
CA GLN A 218 31.72 -11.77 -21.60
C GLN A 218 30.95 -12.19 -20.33
N VAL A 219 31.68 -12.58 -19.28
CA VAL A 219 31.12 -12.94 -17.97
C VAL A 219 31.77 -12.06 -16.90
N VAL A 220 30.96 -11.32 -16.15
CA VAL A 220 31.46 -10.37 -15.14
C VAL A 220 31.44 -11.00 -13.73
N PHE A 221 32.58 -10.95 -13.05
CA PHE A 221 32.82 -11.47 -11.70
C PHE A 221 32.87 -10.36 -10.65
N PHE A 222 32.74 -10.73 -9.38
CA PHE A 222 32.96 -9.86 -8.23
C PHE A 222 34.42 -9.34 -8.15
N PRO A 223 34.67 -8.21 -7.47
CA PRO A 223 35.96 -7.53 -7.50
C PRO A 223 37.11 -8.38 -6.97
N ASN A 224 38.14 -8.54 -7.81
CA ASN A 224 39.33 -9.37 -7.60
C ASN A 224 39.03 -10.87 -7.46
N GLU A 225 37.83 -11.33 -7.82
CA GLU A 225 37.40 -12.74 -7.76
C GLU A 225 37.15 -13.36 -9.13
N LYS A 226 37.80 -12.80 -10.16
CA LYS A 226 37.83 -13.34 -11.52
C LYS A 226 38.15 -14.85 -11.52
N GLY A 227 37.25 -15.65 -12.09
CA GLY A 227 37.38 -17.10 -12.20
C GLY A 227 37.06 -17.90 -10.93
N LEU A 228 36.77 -17.23 -9.79
CA LEU A 228 36.35 -17.90 -8.56
C LEU A 228 34.85 -18.22 -8.57
N GLY A 229 34.40 -19.05 -7.63
CA GLY A 229 32.97 -19.37 -7.43
C GLY A 229 32.32 -20.25 -8.51
N LYS A 230 33.06 -20.59 -9.57
CA LYS A 230 32.60 -21.46 -10.66
C LYS A 230 32.23 -22.86 -10.17
N VAL A 231 31.13 -23.37 -10.68
CA VAL A 231 30.71 -24.78 -10.55
C VAL A 231 31.06 -25.48 -11.86
N ARG A 232 31.70 -26.65 -11.81
CA ARG A 232 32.37 -27.21 -13.01
C ARG A 232 31.43 -27.86 -14.00
N THR A 233 30.31 -28.41 -13.52
CA THR A 233 29.31 -29.05 -14.38
C THR A 233 27.89 -28.71 -13.95
N MET A 234 26.93 -28.86 -14.85
CA MET A 234 25.51 -28.63 -14.57
C MET A 234 24.96 -29.59 -13.48
N GLU A 235 25.55 -30.77 -13.33
CA GLU A 235 25.15 -31.78 -12.34
C GLU A 235 25.70 -31.45 -10.93
N GLU A 236 26.75 -30.63 -10.85
CA GLU A 236 27.28 -30.13 -9.58
C GLU A 236 26.45 -28.97 -9.01
N LEU A 237 25.78 -28.16 -9.84
CA LEU A 237 24.91 -27.04 -9.42
C LEU A 237 23.87 -27.46 -8.38
N ALA A 238 23.23 -28.60 -8.63
CA ALA A 238 22.23 -29.20 -7.75
C ALA A 238 22.75 -29.54 -6.33
N ARG A 239 24.07 -29.65 -6.15
CA ARG A 239 24.75 -30.01 -4.88
C ARG A 239 25.59 -28.87 -4.29
N ALA A 240 25.96 -27.88 -5.10
CA ALA A 240 26.77 -26.75 -4.68
C ALA A 240 26.00 -25.75 -3.81
N ASP A 241 26.73 -24.95 -3.03
CA ASP A 241 26.17 -23.72 -2.47
C ASP A 241 26.24 -22.60 -3.52
N LEU A 242 25.07 -22.21 -4.01
CA LEU A 242 24.96 -21.16 -5.01
C LEU A 242 24.96 -19.76 -4.39
N TRP A 243 24.89 -19.65 -3.05
CA TRP A 243 24.75 -18.37 -2.32
C TRP A 243 25.92 -18.06 -1.36
N ASP A 244 27.12 -18.60 -1.63
CA ASP A 244 28.35 -18.39 -0.84
C ASP A 244 28.98 -16.97 -0.95
N ASP A 245 28.47 -16.12 -1.84
CA ASP A 245 29.00 -14.80 -2.23
C ASP A 245 30.47 -14.81 -2.71
N ILE A 246 30.91 -15.91 -3.33
CA ILE A 246 32.24 -16.04 -3.94
C ILE A 246 32.13 -15.98 -5.47
N GLY A 247 32.87 -15.06 -6.10
CA GLY A 247 33.03 -14.94 -7.55
C GLY A 247 31.82 -14.37 -8.29
N CYS A 248 30.63 -14.93 -8.08
CA CYS A 248 29.38 -14.51 -8.72
C CYS A 248 28.14 -15.02 -7.96
N GLY A 249 26.96 -14.47 -8.27
CA GLY A 249 25.69 -14.86 -7.63
C GLY A 249 25.08 -16.16 -8.16
N ALA A 250 24.07 -16.68 -7.46
CA ALA A 250 23.48 -18.00 -7.71
C ALA A 250 23.07 -18.29 -9.15
N SER A 251 22.35 -17.36 -9.81
CA SER A 251 21.96 -17.51 -11.22
C SER A 251 23.18 -17.54 -12.14
N GLN A 252 24.17 -16.67 -11.87
CA GLN A 252 25.39 -16.55 -12.66
C GLN A 252 26.24 -17.83 -12.63
N LYS A 253 26.27 -18.55 -11.51
CA LYS A 253 26.94 -19.85 -11.42
C LYS A 253 26.34 -20.87 -12.39
N ALA A 254 25.01 -20.85 -12.57
CA ALA A 254 24.33 -21.69 -13.54
C ALA A 254 24.61 -21.24 -14.99
N GLU A 255 24.57 -19.93 -15.25
CA GLU A 255 24.94 -19.34 -16.55
C GLU A 255 26.37 -19.78 -16.97
N ILE A 256 27.35 -19.66 -16.07
CA ILE A 256 28.75 -20.02 -16.31
C ILE A 256 28.93 -21.53 -16.51
N ALA A 257 28.29 -22.36 -15.67
CA ALA A 257 28.36 -23.82 -15.82
C ALA A 257 27.78 -24.29 -17.18
N THR A 258 26.74 -23.61 -17.68
CA THR A 258 26.21 -23.86 -19.04
C THR A 258 27.20 -23.43 -20.13
N LEU A 259 27.84 -22.26 -19.99
CA LEU A 259 28.84 -21.79 -20.96
C LEU A 259 30.06 -22.73 -21.03
N ASP A 260 30.55 -23.18 -19.88
CA ASP A 260 31.66 -24.15 -19.81
C ASP A 260 31.25 -25.51 -20.42
N LEU A 261 30.03 -26.00 -20.14
CA LEU A 261 29.49 -27.23 -20.75
C LEU A 261 29.35 -27.12 -22.28
N MET A 262 28.82 -26.01 -22.79
CA MET A 262 28.65 -25.83 -24.24
C MET A 262 29.99 -25.67 -24.96
N LYS A 263 30.96 -24.99 -24.33
CA LYS A 263 32.34 -24.88 -24.82
C LYS A 263 33.05 -26.24 -24.91
N GLU A 264 32.76 -27.18 -24.01
CA GLU A 264 33.29 -28.55 -24.07
C GLU A 264 32.58 -29.41 -25.13
N ARG A 265 31.26 -29.25 -25.30
CA ARG A 265 30.46 -29.98 -26.29
C ARG A 265 30.67 -29.50 -27.72
N GLU A 266 30.85 -28.20 -27.92
CA GLU A 266 30.99 -27.54 -29.22
C GLU A 266 32.25 -26.62 -29.27
N PRO A 267 33.47 -27.17 -29.23
CA PRO A 267 34.69 -26.36 -29.21
C PRO A 267 34.85 -25.53 -30.49
N GLY A 268 35.07 -24.22 -30.36
CA GLY A 268 35.22 -23.30 -31.48
C GLY A 268 33.90 -22.80 -32.11
N SER A 269 32.73 -23.19 -31.59
CA SER A 269 31.44 -22.64 -32.03
C SER A 269 31.15 -21.21 -31.54
N GLY A 270 32.02 -20.62 -30.71
CA GLY A 270 31.87 -19.24 -30.19
C GLY A 270 31.31 -19.14 -28.77
N TRP A 271 31.16 -20.27 -28.07
CA TRP A 271 30.77 -20.32 -26.65
C TRP A 271 31.90 -19.86 -25.69
N GLU A 272 33.10 -19.61 -26.20
CA GLU A 272 34.21 -19.05 -25.43
C GLU A 272 33.92 -17.62 -24.96
N TYR A 273 33.98 -17.41 -23.64
CA TYR A 273 33.81 -16.11 -23.00
C TYR A 273 35.11 -15.55 -22.43
N ASP A 274 35.24 -14.23 -22.40
CA ASP A 274 36.22 -13.56 -21.55
C ASP A 274 35.64 -13.37 -20.13
N GLU A 275 36.46 -13.67 -19.13
CA GLU A 275 36.17 -13.31 -17.75
C GLU A 275 36.56 -11.85 -17.50
N VAL A 276 35.61 -11.05 -17.03
CA VAL A 276 35.78 -9.61 -16.74
C VAL A 276 35.61 -9.38 -15.25
N ASP A 277 36.45 -8.52 -14.67
CA ASP A 277 36.28 -8.07 -13.29
C ASP A 277 35.33 -6.86 -13.25
N VAL A 278 34.32 -6.86 -12.38
CA VAL A 278 33.38 -5.72 -12.28
C VAL A 278 34.08 -4.42 -11.91
N ALA A 279 35.22 -4.46 -11.20
CA ALA A 279 36.03 -3.28 -10.93
C ALA A 279 36.63 -2.70 -12.21
N HIS A 280 37.17 -3.56 -13.08
CA HIS A 280 37.70 -3.17 -14.38
C HIS A 280 36.58 -2.60 -15.28
N PHE A 281 35.45 -3.30 -15.35
CA PHE A 281 34.28 -2.86 -16.11
C PHE A 281 33.82 -1.44 -15.69
N LEU A 282 33.65 -1.21 -14.39
CA LEU A 282 33.26 0.10 -13.85
C LEU A 282 34.30 1.18 -14.15
N GLN A 283 35.59 0.86 -14.03
CA GLN A 283 36.66 1.78 -14.39
C GLN A 283 36.70 2.08 -15.90
N GLU A 284 36.35 1.13 -16.77
CA GLU A 284 36.23 1.37 -18.21
C GLU A 284 35.03 2.24 -18.57
N GLN A 285 33.85 2.04 -17.97
CA GLN A 285 32.64 2.83 -18.30
C GLN A 285 32.75 4.30 -17.88
N PHE A 286 33.34 4.57 -16.71
CA PHE A 286 33.37 5.90 -16.11
C PHE A 286 34.75 6.54 -16.22
N HIS A 287 35.01 7.30 -17.30
CA HIS A 287 36.28 8.02 -17.51
C HIS A 287 36.35 9.34 -16.71
N ILE A 288 37.54 9.71 -16.24
CA ILE A 288 37.76 11.03 -15.63
C ILE A 288 37.48 12.11 -16.70
N GLY A 289 36.76 13.16 -16.32
CA GLY A 289 36.29 14.21 -17.22
C GLY A 289 34.90 13.99 -17.82
N THR A 290 34.26 12.82 -17.64
CA THR A 290 32.87 12.63 -18.10
C THR A 290 31.87 13.32 -17.19
N LEU A 291 30.76 13.76 -17.79
CA LEU A 291 29.59 14.19 -17.05
C LEU A 291 28.87 12.96 -16.47
N VAL A 292 28.62 13.02 -15.17
CA VAL A 292 27.90 12.00 -14.40
C VAL A 292 26.85 12.68 -13.54
N ASP A 293 25.80 11.93 -13.19
CA ASP A 293 24.93 12.30 -12.08
C ASP A 293 25.32 11.43 -10.87
N ALA A 294 25.60 12.07 -9.73
CA ALA A 294 26.16 11.42 -8.56
C ALA A 294 25.42 11.82 -7.28
N TRP A 295 25.23 10.87 -6.38
CA TRP A 295 24.58 11.11 -5.10
C TRP A 295 25.48 11.91 -4.15
N TYR A 296 25.04 13.08 -3.72
CA TYR A 296 25.70 13.86 -2.68
C TYR A 296 24.99 13.62 -1.35
N GLU A 297 25.68 12.99 -0.40
CA GLU A 297 25.08 12.54 0.87
C GLU A 297 24.60 13.73 1.72
N ASP A 298 25.42 14.78 1.83
CA ASP A 298 25.14 15.94 2.70
C ASP A 298 23.87 16.69 2.27
N ALA A 299 23.63 16.84 0.96
CA ALA A 299 22.41 17.43 0.41
C ALA A 299 21.28 16.41 0.16
N ARG A 300 21.51 15.11 0.40
CA ARG A 300 20.64 13.98 0.01
C ARG A 300 20.07 14.08 -1.40
N ALA A 301 20.89 14.54 -2.35
CA ALA A 301 20.44 14.86 -3.69
C ALA A 301 21.43 14.33 -4.74
N TRP A 302 20.88 13.84 -5.85
CA TRP A 302 21.69 13.57 -7.04
C TRP A 302 22.08 14.89 -7.71
N ARG A 303 23.38 15.17 -7.74
CA ARG A 303 23.95 16.37 -8.39
C ARG A 303 24.65 15.99 -9.68
N ARG A 304 24.44 16.80 -10.73
CA ARG A 304 25.19 16.68 -11.98
C ARG A 304 26.58 17.27 -11.82
N GLY A 305 27.60 16.51 -12.19
CA GLY A 305 28.99 16.95 -12.08
C GLY A 305 29.92 16.26 -13.07
N THR A 306 31.17 16.71 -13.09
CA THR A 306 32.26 16.10 -13.85
C THR A 306 33.02 15.15 -12.94
N LEU A 307 33.24 13.90 -13.38
CA LEU A 307 34.02 12.94 -12.61
C LEU A 307 35.49 13.38 -12.56
N LEU A 308 36.04 13.57 -11.36
CA LEU A 308 37.42 14.01 -11.12
C LEU A 308 38.39 12.84 -10.87
N ASP A 309 37.96 11.83 -10.12
CA ASP A 309 38.81 10.70 -9.72
C ASP A 309 37.97 9.42 -9.58
N LYS A 310 38.62 8.27 -9.79
CA LYS A 310 38.00 6.95 -9.70
C LYS A 310 38.41 6.24 -8.40
N PRO A 311 37.58 5.32 -7.87
CA PRO A 311 37.99 4.48 -6.75
C PRO A 311 39.28 3.71 -7.08
N LYS A 312 40.30 3.85 -6.21
CA LYS A 312 41.58 3.12 -6.33
C LYS A 312 41.41 1.61 -6.16
N TRP A 313 40.41 1.22 -5.39
CA TRP A 313 39.94 -0.14 -5.21
C TRP A 313 38.41 -0.12 -5.19
N ILE A 314 37.80 -1.12 -5.82
CA ILE A 314 36.37 -1.41 -5.75
C ILE A 314 36.27 -2.70 -4.94
N THR A 315 35.51 -2.70 -3.84
CA THR A 315 35.47 -3.83 -2.90
C THR A 315 34.15 -4.61 -3.06
N LYS A 316 34.02 -5.72 -2.32
CA LYS A 316 32.76 -6.49 -2.29
C LYS A 316 31.58 -5.68 -1.76
N ASP A 317 31.84 -4.71 -0.88
CA ASP A 317 30.83 -3.80 -0.36
C ASP A 317 30.80 -2.50 -1.21
N PRO A 318 29.72 -2.23 -1.96
CA PRO A 318 29.58 -0.99 -2.71
C PRO A 318 29.73 0.28 -1.84
N ALA A 319 29.44 0.22 -0.54
CA ALA A 319 29.54 1.37 0.36
C ALA A 319 30.99 1.84 0.60
N GLU A 320 32.00 0.97 0.43
CA GLU A 320 33.41 1.36 0.56
C GLU A 320 33.96 2.04 -0.71
N THR A 321 33.22 1.96 -1.83
CA THR A 321 33.65 2.42 -3.14
C THR A 321 33.26 3.88 -3.38
N LYS A 322 34.19 4.82 -3.18
CA LYS A 322 33.94 6.27 -3.37
C LYS A 322 34.55 6.83 -4.65
N TRP A 323 33.72 7.51 -5.42
CA TRP A 323 34.08 8.30 -6.61
C TRP A 323 34.17 9.79 -6.23
N ARG A 324 35.02 10.58 -6.90
CA ARG A 324 35.11 12.03 -6.66
C ARG A 324 34.51 12.82 -7.82
N VAL A 325 33.55 13.70 -7.54
CA VAL A 325 32.77 14.43 -8.55
C VAL A 325 32.80 15.93 -8.27
N LYS A 326 32.96 16.73 -9.32
CA LYS A 326 32.86 18.20 -9.27
C LYS A 326 31.49 18.65 -9.77
N ALA A 327 30.66 19.18 -8.88
CA ALA A 327 29.37 19.77 -9.23
C ALA A 327 29.52 20.98 -10.18
N LYS A 328 28.43 21.35 -10.86
CA LYS A 328 28.40 22.49 -11.81
C LYS A 328 28.74 23.84 -11.18
N ASP A 329 28.41 24.01 -9.90
CA ASP A 329 28.76 25.19 -9.07
C ASP A 329 30.24 25.25 -8.67
N GLY A 330 31.01 24.18 -8.94
CA GLY A 330 32.45 24.09 -8.71
C GLY A 330 32.84 23.34 -7.44
N GLU A 331 31.88 23.01 -6.56
CA GLU A 331 32.12 22.19 -5.36
C GLU A 331 32.56 20.78 -5.75
N SER A 332 33.45 20.16 -4.96
CA SER A 332 33.91 18.79 -5.19
C SER A 332 33.57 17.91 -4.00
N PHE A 333 32.85 16.81 -4.26
CA PHE A 333 32.35 15.89 -3.24
C PHE A 333 32.70 14.44 -3.58
N GLU A 334 32.60 13.55 -2.59
CA GLU A 334 32.73 12.11 -2.77
C GLU A 334 31.36 11.44 -2.77
N SER A 335 31.20 10.41 -3.60
CA SER A 335 29.93 9.72 -3.80
C SER A 335 30.13 8.20 -3.91
N GLN A 336 29.28 7.44 -3.21
CA GLN A 336 29.19 5.98 -3.35
C GLN A 336 28.35 5.56 -4.58
N HIS A 337 27.56 6.48 -5.14
CA HIS A 337 26.61 6.18 -6.20
C HIS A 337 26.76 7.17 -7.34
N VAL A 338 27.43 6.73 -8.40
CA VAL A 338 27.62 7.48 -9.65
C VAL A 338 26.86 6.77 -10.77
N ARG A 339 26.26 7.52 -11.68
CA ARG A 339 25.58 7.00 -12.88
C ARG A 339 25.84 7.91 -14.07
N HIS A 340 25.67 7.37 -15.28
CA HIS A 340 25.72 8.19 -16.48
C HIS A 340 24.60 9.25 -16.47
N VAL A 341 24.87 10.40 -17.08
CA VAL A 341 23.84 11.39 -17.32
C VAL A 341 22.75 10.79 -18.21
N SER A 342 21.49 10.96 -17.79
CA SER A 342 20.31 10.61 -18.58
C SER A 342 19.52 11.88 -18.88
N ASP A 343 19.27 12.09 -20.16
CA ASP A 343 18.44 13.17 -20.67
C ASP A 343 17.01 12.67 -20.97
N SER A 344 16.58 11.55 -20.36
CA SER A 344 15.29 10.92 -20.68
C SER A 344 14.10 11.82 -20.36
N VAL A 345 14.13 12.54 -19.22
CA VAL A 345 13.13 13.55 -18.87
C VAL A 345 13.19 14.77 -19.78
N GLN A 346 14.40 15.21 -20.15
CA GLN A 346 14.57 16.32 -21.09
C GLN A 346 13.95 15.98 -22.46
N LYS A 347 14.20 14.77 -22.97
CA LYS A 347 13.63 14.23 -24.21
C LYS A 347 12.12 14.06 -24.14
N LEU A 348 11.57 13.61 -23.01
CA LEU A 348 10.12 13.58 -22.75
C LEU A 348 9.52 15.00 -22.90
N LEU A 349 10.08 15.99 -22.22
CA LEU A 349 9.60 17.37 -22.25
C LEU A 349 9.70 17.96 -23.66
N GLN A 350 10.83 17.76 -24.36
CA GLN A 350 10.99 18.14 -25.76
C GLN A 350 9.95 17.46 -26.66
N SER A 351 9.65 16.17 -26.45
CA SER A 351 8.61 15.46 -27.21
C SER A 351 7.22 16.07 -26.97
N ILE A 352 6.85 16.33 -25.72
CA ILE A 352 5.56 16.98 -25.37
C ILE A 352 5.48 18.37 -26.02
N GLY A 353 6.54 19.16 -25.97
CA GLY A 353 6.59 20.49 -26.58
C GLY A 353 6.45 20.45 -28.10
N ARG A 354 7.13 19.52 -28.78
CA ARG A 354 6.99 19.30 -30.23
C ARG A 354 5.56 18.93 -30.61
N SER A 355 4.92 18.01 -29.88
CA SER A 355 3.53 17.65 -30.10
C SER A 355 2.57 18.84 -29.96
N VAL A 356 2.78 19.69 -28.95
CA VAL A 356 1.92 20.88 -28.75
C VAL A 356 2.10 21.90 -29.88
N GLN A 357 3.33 22.09 -30.37
CA GLN A 357 3.56 22.96 -31.52
C GLN A 357 2.97 22.38 -32.80
N ALA A 358 3.09 21.07 -33.05
CA ALA A 358 2.53 20.43 -34.25
C ALA A 358 1.00 20.63 -34.36
N VAL A 359 0.27 20.52 -33.24
CA VAL A 359 -1.19 20.74 -33.19
C VAL A 359 -1.59 22.21 -33.38
N SER A 360 -0.71 23.17 -33.07
CA SER A 360 -1.02 24.60 -33.23
C SER A 360 -0.64 25.18 -34.59
N ILE A 361 0.09 24.43 -35.43
CA ILE A 361 0.42 24.82 -36.81
C ILE A 361 -0.77 24.66 -37.76
N GLU A 362 -1.80 23.87 -37.42
CA GLU A 362 -3.01 23.71 -38.24
C GLU A 362 -4.03 24.86 -38.08
N GLU A 363 -3.82 25.83 -37.16
CA GLU A 363 -4.79 26.90 -36.87
C GLU A 363 -4.31 28.36 -37.10
N GLU A 364 -3.01 28.66 -37.26
CA GLU A 364 -2.54 30.03 -37.56
C GLU A 364 -1.38 30.10 -38.60
N ASP A 365 -1.71 30.55 -39.82
CA ASP A 365 -0.74 30.99 -40.84
C ASP A 365 0.00 32.27 -40.41
N GLY A 366 1.05 32.15 -39.58
CA GLY A 366 1.82 33.34 -39.17
C GLY A 366 3.06 33.18 -38.29
N LEU A 367 3.39 31.98 -37.77
CA LEU A 367 4.45 31.83 -36.77
C LEU A 367 5.79 31.22 -37.26
N ASP A 368 5.94 30.98 -38.56
CA ASP A 368 7.15 30.35 -39.12
C ASP A 368 8.40 31.27 -39.07
N ASP A 369 8.25 32.57 -39.35
CA ASP A 369 9.36 33.53 -39.42
C ASP A 369 10.15 33.67 -38.10
N LEU A 370 9.52 33.40 -36.95
CA LEU A 370 10.18 33.51 -35.63
C LEU A 370 10.96 32.26 -35.22
N VAL A 371 10.76 31.13 -35.92
CA VAL A 371 11.37 29.82 -35.61
C VAL A 371 12.40 29.43 -36.66
N LEU A 372 12.21 29.82 -37.93
CA LEU A 372 13.12 29.48 -39.03
C LEU A 372 14.54 30.09 -38.86
N GLY A 373 14.67 31.23 -38.17
CA GLY A 373 15.97 31.90 -37.93
C GLY A 373 16.80 31.41 -36.73
N LYS A 374 16.35 30.42 -35.94
CA LYS A 374 17.01 30.01 -34.68
C LYS A 374 17.90 28.77 -34.84
N THR A 375 19.02 28.74 -34.11
CA THR A 375 19.93 27.58 -34.05
C THR A 375 19.24 26.33 -33.50
N SER A 376 19.75 25.14 -33.84
CA SER A 376 19.21 23.85 -33.38
C SER A 376 19.08 23.78 -31.84
N GLU A 377 20.09 24.25 -31.09
CA GLU A 377 20.06 24.28 -29.63
C GLU A 377 18.96 25.21 -29.06
N ALA A 378 18.71 26.35 -29.71
CA ALA A 378 17.66 27.28 -29.31
C ALA A 378 16.25 26.73 -29.56
N LYS A 379 16.08 25.86 -30.57
CA LYS A 379 14.81 25.13 -30.82
C LYS A 379 14.55 24.08 -29.74
N GLU A 380 15.56 23.30 -29.34
CA GLU A 380 15.38 22.27 -28.30
C GLU A 380 15.02 22.88 -26.93
N LYS A 381 15.64 23.99 -26.54
CA LYS A 381 15.28 24.72 -25.31
C LYS A 381 13.85 25.29 -25.35
N LEU A 382 13.37 25.69 -26.52
CA LEU A 382 11.99 26.15 -26.71
C LEU A 382 11.00 24.98 -26.55
N PHE A 383 11.26 23.83 -27.19
CA PHE A 383 10.43 22.64 -27.02
C PHE A 383 10.39 22.16 -25.58
N GLU A 384 11.52 22.17 -24.88
CA GLU A 384 11.60 21.80 -23.46
C GLU A 384 10.74 22.71 -22.57
N ALA A 385 10.76 24.03 -22.79
CA ALA A 385 9.91 24.99 -22.09
C ALA A 385 8.42 24.78 -22.38
N LEU A 386 8.05 24.60 -23.66
CA LEU A 386 6.67 24.27 -24.06
C LEU A 386 6.19 22.95 -23.43
N GLY A 387 7.07 21.96 -23.31
CA GLY A 387 6.81 20.69 -22.65
C GLY A 387 6.49 20.84 -21.16
N HIS A 388 7.25 21.67 -20.44
CA HIS A 388 7.00 21.99 -19.02
C HIS A 388 5.62 22.63 -18.82
N ASP A 389 5.28 23.65 -19.61
CA ASP A 389 3.98 24.34 -19.49
C ASP A 389 2.81 23.44 -19.91
N ALA A 390 2.99 22.63 -20.97
CA ALA A 390 2.00 21.65 -21.40
C ALA A 390 1.73 20.59 -20.33
N LEU A 391 2.79 20.05 -19.70
CA LEU A 391 2.68 19.07 -18.62
C LEU A 391 2.00 19.68 -17.38
N ARG A 392 2.34 20.93 -17.03
CA ARG A 392 1.65 21.67 -15.96
C ARG A 392 0.16 21.83 -16.22
N LYS A 393 -0.24 22.18 -17.45
CA LYS A 393 -1.66 22.28 -17.83
C LYS A 393 -2.36 20.92 -17.69
N MET A 394 -1.77 19.85 -18.24
CA MET A 394 -2.31 18.49 -18.14
C MET A 394 -2.52 18.03 -16.68
N MET A 395 -1.56 18.35 -15.79
CA MET A 395 -1.70 18.14 -14.34
C MET A 395 -2.84 18.94 -13.72
N LYS A 396 -2.95 20.24 -14.05
CA LYS A 396 -3.97 21.13 -13.47
C LYS A 396 -5.38 20.64 -13.70
N ASP A 397 -5.69 20.13 -14.90
CA ASP A 397 -7.00 19.54 -15.22
C ASP A 397 -7.05 18.00 -15.02
N ALA A 398 -6.07 17.40 -14.33
CA ALA A 398 -6.13 15.99 -13.89
C ALA A 398 -6.27 15.84 -12.36
N LEU A 399 -5.72 16.80 -11.61
CA LEU A 399 -5.77 16.88 -10.14
C LEU A 399 -7.19 17.11 -9.59
N PRO A 400 -7.47 16.70 -8.35
CA PRO A 400 -8.74 16.97 -7.69
C PRO A 400 -8.93 18.47 -7.36
N PRO A 401 -10.19 18.93 -7.17
CA PRO A 401 -10.48 20.30 -6.79
C PRO A 401 -9.83 20.69 -5.47
N GLY A 402 -9.45 21.97 -5.32
CA GLY A 402 -8.77 22.49 -4.13
C GLY A 402 -7.24 22.39 -4.16
N ILE A 403 -6.65 21.93 -5.26
CA ILE A 403 -5.20 21.86 -5.49
C ILE A 403 -4.80 22.78 -6.64
N ASP A 404 -3.97 23.78 -6.34
CA ASP A 404 -3.40 24.73 -7.29
C ASP A 404 -2.02 24.25 -7.75
N VAL A 405 -1.76 24.17 -9.06
CA VAL A 405 -0.42 23.82 -9.59
C VAL A 405 0.50 25.05 -9.59
N GLY A 406 1.74 24.88 -9.14
CA GLY A 406 2.75 25.94 -9.05
C GLY A 406 3.23 26.43 -10.42
N ALA A 407 3.83 27.63 -10.44
CA ALA A 407 4.26 28.32 -11.66
C ALA A 407 5.56 27.80 -12.28
N THR A 408 6.20 26.79 -11.66
CA THR A 408 7.41 26.13 -12.16
C THR A 408 7.29 24.62 -12.02
N SER A 409 8.07 23.92 -12.84
CA SER A 409 8.30 22.48 -12.79
C SER A 409 9.79 22.24 -13.00
N GLU A 410 10.38 21.35 -12.22
CA GLU A 410 11.83 21.18 -12.13
C GLU A 410 12.23 19.78 -12.52
N GLN A 411 13.32 19.66 -13.29
CA GLN A 411 13.93 18.37 -13.56
C GLN A 411 14.80 17.99 -12.36
N LEU A 412 14.30 17.05 -11.56
CA LEU A 412 14.99 16.51 -10.39
C LEU A 412 15.31 15.04 -10.64
N ARG A 413 16.12 14.43 -9.77
CA ARG A 413 16.25 12.98 -9.71
C ARG A 413 15.61 12.48 -8.42
N SER A 414 14.89 11.36 -8.50
CA SER A 414 14.38 10.66 -7.31
C SER A 414 15.55 10.21 -6.43
N ARG A 415 15.26 9.81 -5.19
CA ARG A 415 16.26 9.23 -4.29
C ARG A 415 16.94 7.98 -4.90
N SER A 416 16.18 7.15 -5.62
CA SER A 416 16.67 5.97 -6.36
C SER A 416 17.47 6.31 -7.63
N GLY A 417 17.72 7.60 -7.91
CA GLY A 417 18.48 8.07 -9.05
C GLY A 417 17.69 8.21 -10.34
N MET A 418 16.39 7.96 -10.35
CA MET A 418 15.57 8.08 -11.56
C MET A 418 15.37 9.53 -11.97
N PRO A 419 15.59 9.90 -13.25
CA PRO A 419 15.17 11.19 -13.78
C PRO A 419 13.67 11.40 -13.55
N SER A 420 13.31 12.54 -12.97
CA SER A 420 11.93 12.91 -12.64
C SER A 420 11.60 14.35 -13.01
N VAL A 421 10.33 14.65 -13.25
CA VAL A 421 9.81 16.02 -13.24
C VAL A 421 9.06 16.23 -11.93
N ALA A 422 9.52 17.17 -11.13
CA ALA A 422 8.86 17.62 -9.91
C ALA A 422 7.92 18.78 -10.24
N ILE A 423 6.64 18.63 -9.89
CA ILE A 423 5.60 19.63 -10.15
C ILE A 423 5.02 20.09 -8.83
N ARG A 424 5.17 21.38 -8.53
CA ARG A 424 4.75 21.97 -7.26
C ARG A 424 3.21 22.05 -7.17
N ILE A 425 2.61 21.77 -6.01
CA ILE A 425 1.15 21.68 -5.80
C ILE A 425 0.68 22.31 -4.47
N LYS A 426 0.07 23.49 -4.51
CA LYS A 426 -0.46 24.15 -3.31
C LYS A 426 -1.85 23.63 -3.00
N MET A 427 -2.02 23.08 -1.80
CA MET A 427 -3.30 22.59 -1.26
C MET A 427 -3.69 23.39 -0.01
N LYS A 428 -5.00 23.54 0.22
CA LYS A 428 -5.54 24.40 1.29
C LYS A 428 -6.26 23.64 2.40
N THR A 429 -6.65 22.38 2.18
CA THR A 429 -7.46 21.59 3.12
C THR A 429 -7.01 20.13 3.18
N VAL A 430 -7.40 19.41 4.23
CA VAL A 430 -7.03 18.00 4.46
C VAL A 430 -7.79 17.07 3.51
N GLU A 431 -9.03 17.40 3.17
CA GLU A 431 -9.88 16.65 2.23
C GLU A 431 -9.23 16.64 0.84
N ALA A 432 -8.68 17.75 0.37
CA ALA A 432 -7.97 17.84 -0.90
C ALA A 432 -6.72 16.92 -0.93
N LEU A 433 -5.97 16.85 0.18
CA LEU A 433 -4.83 15.93 0.29
C LEU A 433 -5.28 14.46 0.19
N GLN A 434 -6.41 14.10 0.80
CA GLN A 434 -6.91 12.72 0.77
C GLN A 434 -7.45 12.33 -0.61
N HIS A 435 -8.13 13.23 -1.31
CA HIS A 435 -8.53 12.98 -2.70
C HIS A 435 -7.30 12.80 -3.62
N LEU A 436 -6.22 13.53 -3.36
CA LEU A 436 -4.95 13.33 -4.07
C LEU A 436 -4.31 11.99 -3.73
N ARG A 437 -4.25 11.64 -2.44
CA ARG A 437 -3.74 10.35 -1.94
C ARG A 437 -4.41 9.18 -2.65
N ASP A 438 -5.74 9.18 -2.66
CA ASP A 438 -6.51 8.08 -3.22
C ASP A 438 -6.25 7.96 -4.73
N GLN A 439 -6.24 9.07 -5.49
CA GLN A 439 -5.95 9.07 -6.94
C GLN A 439 -4.50 8.72 -7.31
N VAL A 440 -3.52 9.04 -6.45
CA VAL A 440 -2.12 8.64 -6.65
C VAL A 440 -1.94 7.15 -6.36
N LEU A 441 -2.54 6.66 -5.28
CA LEU A 441 -2.37 5.26 -4.87
C LEU A 441 -3.12 4.29 -5.80
N SER A 442 -4.36 4.61 -6.21
CA SER A 442 -5.11 3.85 -7.20
C SER A 442 -4.48 3.85 -8.60
N GLY A 443 -3.65 4.85 -8.90
CA GLY A 443 -3.12 5.10 -10.25
C GLY A 443 -4.06 5.91 -11.15
N ASP A 444 -5.24 6.34 -10.68
CA ASP A 444 -6.18 7.14 -11.49
C ASP A 444 -5.54 8.44 -12.00
N LEU A 445 -4.69 9.08 -11.20
CA LEU A 445 -3.97 10.28 -11.62
C LEU A 445 -2.99 9.97 -12.76
N GLU A 446 -2.26 8.85 -12.68
CA GLU A 446 -1.35 8.39 -13.73
C GLU A 446 -2.12 8.06 -15.02
N VAL A 447 -3.27 7.40 -14.92
CA VAL A 447 -4.15 7.09 -16.06
C VAL A 447 -4.64 8.38 -16.74
N LYS A 448 -5.10 9.37 -15.97
CA LYS A 448 -5.53 10.69 -16.50
C LYS A 448 -4.40 11.43 -17.22
N ILE A 449 -3.19 11.44 -16.65
CA ILE A 449 -2.04 12.12 -17.25
C ILE A 449 -1.60 11.41 -18.53
N ASN A 450 -1.45 10.08 -18.49
CA ASN A 450 -1.04 9.29 -19.66
C ASN A 450 -2.06 9.39 -20.80
N LYS A 451 -3.37 9.39 -20.50
CA LYS A 451 -4.39 9.61 -21.53
C LYS A 451 -4.20 10.95 -22.26
N LYS A 452 -3.91 12.03 -21.53
CA LYS A 452 -3.64 13.36 -22.13
C LYS A 452 -2.31 13.42 -22.91
N LEU A 453 -1.33 12.58 -22.57
CA LEU A 453 -0.10 12.43 -23.34
C LEU A 453 -0.37 11.70 -24.66
N GLU A 454 -1.18 10.63 -24.62
CA GLU A 454 -1.62 9.87 -25.79
C GLU A 454 -2.49 10.72 -26.73
N GLU A 455 -3.43 11.52 -26.19
CA GLU A 455 -4.22 12.52 -26.93
C GLU A 455 -3.33 13.57 -27.64
N LYS A 456 -2.08 13.74 -27.18
CA LYS A 456 -1.05 14.61 -27.79
C LYS A 456 0.02 13.84 -28.57
N LEU A 457 -0.27 12.62 -29.03
CA LEU A 457 0.64 11.80 -29.84
C LEU A 457 2.01 11.53 -29.16
N CYS A 458 2.09 11.64 -27.83
CA CYS A 458 3.29 11.31 -27.08
C CYS A 458 3.25 9.82 -26.69
N SER A 459 4.21 9.04 -27.18
CA SER A 459 4.30 7.59 -26.92
C SER A 459 4.90 7.25 -25.55
N GLU A 460 5.58 8.20 -24.91
CA GLU A 460 6.23 8.01 -23.61
C GLU A 460 5.19 8.10 -22.47
N ARG A 461 5.20 7.12 -21.56
CA ARG A 461 4.30 7.06 -20.40
C ARG A 461 5.01 7.43 -19.10
N VAL A 462 4.28 8.09 -18.21
CA VAL A 462 4.75 8.53 -16.88
C VAL A 462 4.05 7.79 -15.73
N GLN A 463 4.72 7.73 -14.58
CA GLN A 463 4.23 7.20 -13.31
C GLN A 463 4.69 8.08 -12.15
N ILE A 464 4.02 7.99 -10.99
CA ILE A 464 4.31 8.76 -9.78
C ILE A 464 5.03 7.87 -8.77
N ASP A 465 6.09 8.38 -8.14
CA ASP A 465 6.73 7.68 -7.02
C ASP A 465 5.80 7.69 -5.80
N LYS A 466 5.01 6.62 -5.64
CA LYS A 466 4.04 6.43 -4.54
C LYS A 466 4.72 6.40 -3.17
N THR A 467 5.96 5.92 -3.08
CA THR A 467 6.72 5.87 -1.82
C THR A 467 7.16 7.26 -1.39
N LEU A 468 7.75 8.03 -2.30
CA LEU A 468 8.12 9.42 -2.06
C LEU A 468 6.87 10.26 -1.77
N PHE A 469 5.80 10.09 -2.56
CA PHE A 469 4.51 10.74 -2.32
C PHE A 469 3.99 10.49 -0.90
N CYS A 470 3.93 9.24 -0.44
CA CYS A 470 3.46 8.95 0.92
C CYS A 470 4.39 9.53 2.01
N LYS A 471 5.71 9.49 1.84
CA LYS A 471 6.66 10.15 2.76
C LYS A 471 6.44 11.66 2.85
N LEU A 472 6.23 12.32 1.71
CA LEU A 472 5.94 13.76 1.65
C LEU A 472 4.53 14.08 2.19
N MET A 473 3.56 13.20 1.98
CA MET A 473 2.21 13.30 2.53
C MET A 473 2.21 13.18 4.06
N GLU A 474 2.97 12.26 4.64
CA GLU A 474 3.09 12.09 6.10
C GLU A 474 3.67 13.35 6.76
N ARG A 475 4.76 13.89 6.20
CA ARG A 475 5.29 15.21 6.59
C ARG A 475 4.24 16.31 6.43
N SER A 476 3.49 16.30 5.33
CA SER A 476 2.47 17.30 5.02
C SER A 476 1.30 17.25 6.00
N LEU A 477 0.80 16.06 6.37
CA LEU A 477 -0.28 15.84 7.34
C LEU A 477 0.04 16.45 8.70
N LEU A 478 1.28 16.27 9.17
CA LEU A 478 1.76 16.86 10.42
C LEU A 478 1.94 18.39 10.30
N SER A 479 2.19 18.90 9.09
CA SER A 479 2.33 20.34 8.79
C SER A 479 1.01 21.09 8.58
N PHE A 480 -0.14 20.41 8.52
CA PHE A 480 -1.45 21.06 8.48
C PHE A 480 -1.75 21.68 9.85
N SER A 481 -1.14 22.84 10.14
CA SER A 481 -1.32 23.59 11.38
C SER A 481 -2.72 24.19 11.58
N LYS A 482 -3.59 24.10 10.57
CA LYS A 482 -4.95 24.66 10.59
C LYS A 482 -5.97 23.57 10.91
N LEU A 483 -6.69 23.76 12.00
CA LEU A 483 -7.92 23.06 12.34
C LEU A 483 -8.96 23.23 11.21
N THR A 484 -9.84 22.24 11.02
CA THR A 484 -11.05 22.45 10.19
C THR A 484 -11.95 23.52 10.83
N PRO A 485 -12.88 24.15 10.08
CA PRO A 485 -13.80 25.14 10.66
C PRO A 485 -14.56 24.61 11.90
N HIS A 486 -15.06 23.37 11.82
CA HIS A 486 -15.70 22.68 12.94
C HIS A 486 -14.74 22.45 14.13
N GLN A 487 -13.54 21.94 13.88
CA GLN A 487 -12.53 21.77 14.93
C GLN A 487 -12.11 23.10 15.58
N SER A 488 -12.06 24.20 14.82
CA SER A 488 -11.74 25.54 15.34
C SER A 488 -12.85 26.05 16.26
N GLU A 489 -14.12 25.93 15.85
CA GLU A 489 -15.28 26.26 16.68
C GLU A 489 -15.28 25.47 18.00
N LYS A 490 -15.02 24.16 17.94
CA LYS A 490 -14.95 23.32 19.14
C LYS A 490 -13.74 23.66 20.01
N CYS A 491 -12.58 23.97 19.41
CA CYS A 491 -11.41 24.45 20.16
C CYS A 491 -11.68 25.78 20.88
N GLU A 492 -12.52 26.67 20.31
CA GLU A 492 -12.98 27.88 20.99
C GLU A 492 -13.93 27.58 22.16
N GLN A 493 -14.83 26.60 22.02
CA GLN A 493 -15.65 26.12 23.15
C GLN A 493 -14.78 25.51 24.27
N LEU A 494 -13.77 24.71 23.94
CA LEU A 494 -12.83 24.14 24.94
C LEU A 494 -12.11 25.20 25.79
N ARG A 495 -11.91 26.42 25.26
CA ARG A 495 -11.24 27.52 25.97
C ARG A 495 -12.11 28.18 27.05
N GLN A 496 -13.43 27.98 27.03
CA GLN A 496 -14.38 28.63 27.95
C GLN A 496 -14.46 27.96 29.32
N PHE A 497 -13.95 26.72 29.44
CA PHE A 497 -14.17 25.86 30.58
C PHE A 497 -12.84 25.29 31.12
N SER A 498 -12.78 25.05 32.43
CA SER A 498 -11.59 24.48 33.10
C SER A 498 -11.59 22.95 33.16
N PHE A 499 -12.74 22.28 33.00
CA PHE A 499 -12.84 20.82 32.98
C PHE A 499 -13.79 20.36 31.88
N VAL A 500 -13.26 19.68 30.85
CA VAL A 500 -14.01 19.33 29.64
C VAL A 500 -13.73 17.92 29.17
N ASN A 501 -14.75 17.24 28.65
CA ASN A 501 -14.62 16.01 27.88
C ASN A 501 -14.93 16.27 26.40
N LEU A 502 -13.91 16.11 25.55
CA LEU A 502 -14.05 16.12 24.09
C LEU A 502 -14.41 14.71 23.61
N LEU A 503 -15.69 14.53 23.30
CA LEU A 503 -16.23 13.32 22.70
C LEU A 503 -16.04 13.36 21.19
N ALA A 504 -15.45 12.32 20.60
CA ALA A 504 -15.36 12.21 19.15
C ALA A 504 -15.19 10.76 18.69
N PRO A 505 -15.65 10.40 17.49
CA PRO A 505 -15.31 9.12 16.87
C PRO A 505 -13.80 9.03 16.56
N ALA A 506 -13.35 7.84 16.17
CA ALA A 506 -12.03 7.63 15.59
C ALA A 506 -11.84 8.46 14.30
N GLY A 507 -10.63 8.96 14.04
CA GLY A 507 -10.32 9.77 12.85
C GLY A 507 -10.82 11.23 12.86
N ALA A 508 -11.51 11.69 13.91
CA ALA A 508 -11.98 13.08 14.05
C ALA A 508 -10.91 14.09 14.53
N GLY A 509 -9.69 13.63 14.85
CA GLY A 509 -8.55 14.49 15.20
C GLY A 509 -8.45 14.95 16.67
N LYS A 510 -9.02 14.20 17.64
CA LYS A 510 -8.97 14.50 19.09
C LYS A 510 -7.60 14.98 19.58
N THR A 511 -6.56 14.16 19.40
CA THR A 511 -5.18 14.46 19.81
C THR A 511 -4.62 15.69 19.10
N PHE A 512 -5.03 15.98 17.86
CA PHE A 512 -4.58 17.17 17.13
C PHE A 512 -5.19 18.46 17.69
N VAL A 513 -6.49 18.46 18.02
CA VAL A 513 -7.14 19.58 18.73
C VAL A 513 -6.46 19.82 20.09
N ALA A 514 -6.14 18.75 20.82
CA ALA A 514 -5.41 18.85 22.08
C ALA A 514 -3.98 19.38 21.92
N VAL A 515 -3.24 18.98 20.88
CA VAL A 515 -1.90 19.51 20.56
C VAL A 515 -1.97 21.02 20.27
N GLN A 516 -2.93 21.48 19.46
CA GLN A 516 -3.09 22.92 19.21
C GLN A 516 -3.38 23.69 20.51
N TYR A 517 -4.30 23.18 21.34
CA TYR A 517 -4.65 23.82 22.61
C TYR A 517 -3.49 23.84 23.61
N ILE A 518 -2.68 22.79 23.67
CA ILE A 518 -1.45 22.74 24.47
C ILE A 518 -0.44 23.79 23.95
N LEU A 519 -0.22 23.87 22.63
CA LEU A 519 0.74 24.80 22.05
C LEU A 519 0.33 26.26 22.23
N ASP A 520 -0.97 26.58 22.15
CA ASP A 520 -1.50 27.91 22.51
C ASP A 520 -1.12 28.27 23.96
N ILE A 521 -1.30 27.36 24.91
CA ILE A 521 -0.96 27.58 26.33
C ILE A 521 0.56 27.75 26.50
N VAL A 522 1.35 26.84 25.93
CA VAL A 522 2.82 26.82 26.05
C VAL A 522 3.49 28.03 25.38
N ARG A 523 2.90 28.58 24.31
CA ARG A 523 3.39 29.81 23.64
C ARG A 523 3.03 31.09 24.39
N ASN A 524 1.92 31.13 25.11
CA ASN A 524 1.50 32.30 25.90
C ASN A 524 2.14 32.32 27.30
N GLU A 525 2.31 31.17 27.94
CA GLU A 525 2.93 31.03 29.26
C GLU A 525 4.42 30.72 29.12
N SER A 526 5.31 31.60 29.61
CA SER A 526 6.77 31.40 29.53
C SER A 526 7.31 30.35 30.52
N THR A 527 6.55 30.00 31.55
CA THR A 527 6.94 29.04 32.59
C THR A 527 5.81 28.04 32.88
N GLY A 528 6.06 27.02 33.70
CA GLY A 528 5.08 25.97 34.00
C GLY A 528 5.09 24.81 33.00
N ARG A 529 4.47 23.69 33.42
CA ARG A 529 4.54 22.38 32.76
C ARG A 529 3.15 21.85 32.37
N VAL A 530 3.13 20.96 31.39
CA VAL A 530 1.95 20.28 30.84
C VAL A 530 1.98 18.80 31.21
N LEU A 531 0.85 18.25 31.65
CA LEU A 531 0.68 16.81 31.85
C LEU A 531 -0.08 16.21 30.67
N TYR A 532 0.47 15.18 30.03
CA TYR A 532 -0.22 14.36 29.04
C TYR A 532 -0.27 12.92 29.55
N VAL A 533 -1.46 12.33 29.61
CA VAL A 533 -1.74 11.00 30.14
C VAL A 533 -2.32 10.12 29.05
N ALA A 534 -1.75 8.93 28.83
CA ALA A 534 -2.15 8.02 27.76
C ALA A 534 -2.19 6.54 28.22
N PRO A 535 -3.06 5.68 27.65
CA PRO A 535 -3.11 4.25 27.96
C PRO A 535 -1.89 3.44 27.50
N SER A 536 -1.07 3.98 26.60
CA SER A 536 0.16 3.31 26.14
C SER A 536 1.29 4.31 25.90
N LYS A 537 2.53 3.84 26.07
CA LYS A 537 3.74 4.61 25.76
C LYS A 537 3.85 4.95 24.27
N SER A 538 3.31 4.08 23.41
CA SER A 538 3.15 4.33 21.97
C SER A 538 2.34 5.60 21.67
N LEU A 539 1.17 5.77 22.30
CA LEU A 539 0.38 6.99 22.12
C LEU A 539 1.11 8.24 22.66
N GLY A 540 1.86 8.08 23.76
CA GLY A 540 2.77 9.11 24.26
C GLY A 540 3.81 9.57 23.23
N TYR A 541 4.51 8.64 22.55
CA TYR A 541 5.44 9.00 21.46
C TYR A 541 4.74 9.68 20.28
N PHE A 542 3.57 9.20 19.87
CA PHE A 542 2.79 9.80 18.79
C PHE A 542 2.42 11.26 19.11
N PHE A 543 1.95 11.52 20.33
CA PHE A 543 1.72 12.88 20.83
C PHE A 543 2.99 13.74 20.76
N LEU A 544 4.13 13.24 21.23
CA LEU A 544 5.39 13.99 21.22
C LEU A 544 5.90 14.30 19.80
N GLN A 545 5.73 13.40 18.84
CA GLN A 545 6.04 13.64 17.42
C GLN A 545 5.16 14.75 16.81
N TRP A 546 3.86 14.73 17.09
CA TRP A 546 2.94 15.80 16.68
C TRP A 546 3.30 17.14 17.33
N LEU A 547 3.51 17.14 18.64
CA LEU A 547 3.84 18.34 19.41
C LEU A 547 5.14 18.99 18.89
N ALA A 548 6.20 18.21 18.71
CA ALA A 548 7.47 18.67 18.15
C ALA A 548 7.33 19.23 16.73
N THR A 549 6.60 18.53 15.85
CA THR A 549 6.42 18.94 14.45
C THR A 549 5.63 20.24 14.33
N VAL A 550 4.51 20.37 15.05
CA VAL A 550 3.65 21.55 14.97
C VAL A 550 4.29 22.76 15.68
N TYR A 551 5.07 22.53 16.74
CA TYR A 551 5.77 23.61 17.45
C TYR A 551 6.82 24.28 16.57
N THR A 552 7.65 23.48 15.89
CA THR A 552 8.82 23.93 15.10
C THR A 552 8.56 24.08 13.60
N LEU A 553 7.30 24.09 13.18
CA LEU A 553 6.93 24.07 11.76
C LEU A 553 7.45 25.30 10.99
N GLU A 554 7.44 26.47 11.64
CA GLU A 554 7.87 27.76 11.07
C GLU A 554 9.36 28.05 11.35
N ASP A 555 10.06 27.14 12.04
CA ASP A 555 11.45 27.34 12.46
C ASP A 555 12.47 26.78 11.45
N PRO A 556 13.63 27.46 11.27
CA PRO A 556 14.76 26.95 10.48
C PRO A 556 15.27 25.59 10.99
N PRO A 557 15.76 24.68 10.14
CA PRO A 557 16.07 23.31 10.52
C PRO A 557 17.11 23.19 11.65
N GLU A 558 18.11 24.07 11.65
CA GLU A 558 19.18 24.16 12.64
C GLU A 558 18.69 24.50 14.06
N ASP A 559 17.56 25.21 14.19
CA ASP A 559 16.99 25.65 15.46
C ASP A 559 15.99 24.64 16.05
N ARG A 560 15.41 23.76 15.22
CA ARG A 560 14.32 22.86 15.62
C ARG A 560 14.70 21.96 16.78
N TYR A 561 15.86 21.33 16.70
CA TYR A 561 16.29 20.33 17.68
C TYR A 561 16.37 20.93 19.08
N ARG A 562 17.03 22.09 19.23
CA ARG A 562 17.12 22.85 20.49
C ARG A 562 15.74 23.24 21.03
N LYS A 563 14.86 23.75 20.16
CA LYS A 563 13.48 24.11 20.54
C LYS A 563 12.63 22.92 20.96
N ILE A 564 12.86 21.72 20.41
CA ILE A 564 12.18 20.49 20.82
C ILE A 564 12.66 20.05 22.20
N GLU A 565 13.97 20.16 22.51
CA GLU A 565 14.49 19.87 23.86
C GLU A 565 13.89 20.81 24.92
N GLU A 566 13.84 22.11 24.64
CA GLU A 566 13.20 23.12 25.51
C GLU A 566 11.70 22.81 25.74
N LEU A 567 10.97 22.45 24.68
CA LEU A 567 9.56 22.06 24.74
C LEU A 567 9.35 20.79 25.56
N PHE A 568 10.18 19.76 25.33
CA PHE A 568 10.07 18.46 25.98
C PHE A 568 10.33 18.56 27.50
N GLY A 569 11.24 19.43 27.95
CA GLY A 569 11.42 19.72 29.39
C GLY A 569 10.13 20.23 30.08
N ARG A 570 9.28 20.96 29.34
CA ARG A 570 7.99 21.47 29.84
C ARG A 570 6.86 20.43 29.82
N VAL A 571 7.07 19.27 29.20
CA VAL A 571 6.09 18.17 29.15
C VAL A 571 6.38 17.14 30.23
N VAL A 572 5.32 16.58 30.80
CA VAL A 572 5.35 15.36 31.61
C VAL A 572 4.41 14.36 30.95
N LEU A 573 4.95 13.22 30.54
CA LEU A 573 4.19 12.09 30.06
C LEU A 573 3.88 11.15 31.22
N LEU A 574 2.62 10.71 31.33
CA LEU A 574 2.22 9.62 32.21
C LEU A 574 1.52 8.53 31.39
N HIS A 575 1.85 7.27 31.62
CA HIS A 575 1.20 6.15 30.96
C HIS A 575 1.09 4.95 31.87
N ASP A 576 0.19 4.02 31.55
CA ASP A 576 0.00 2.72 32.22
C ASP A 576 1.36 2.06 32.57
N PRO A 577 1.62 1.68 33.85
CA PRO A 577 0.70 1.58 34.99
C PRO A 577 0.43 2.89 35.78
N TYR A 578 0.78 4.06 35.25
CA TYR A 578 0.57 5.39 35.84
C TYR A 578 1.34 5.69 37.15
N ASN A 579 2.35 4.88 37.48
CA ASN A 579 3.11 5.00 38.73
C ASN A 579 4.04 6.23 38.80
N TYR A 580 4.62 6.65 37.67
CA TYR A 580 5.64 7.69 37.62
C TYR A 580 5.46 8.56 36.37
N GLY A 581 5.35 9.87 36.56
CA GLY A 581 5.48 10.83 35.46
C GLY A 581 6.91 10.83 34.93
N ARG A 582 7.06 11.03 33.62
CA ARG A 582 8.35 10.99 32.93
C ARG A 582 8.54 12.25 32.09
N VAL A 583 9.75 12.78 32.08
CA VAL A 583 10.10 13.92 31.23
C VAL A 583 10.70 13.38 29.93
N PRO A 584 10.14 13.68 28.75
CA PRO A 584 10.75 13.28 27.49
C PRO A 584 12.08 14.01 27.29
N GLN A 585 13.06 13.32 26.69
CA GLN A 585 14.38 13.86 26.37
C GLN A 585 14.81 13.32 25.01
N ILE A 586 15.64 14.05 24.26
CA ILE A 586 16.17 13.55 22.98
C ILE A 586 17.50 12.82 23.24
N LEU A 587 17.56 11.56 22.84
CA LEU A 587 18.72 10.68 22.90
C LEU A 587 19.16 10.35 21.47
N GLY A 588 19.97 11.23 20.89
CA GLY A 588 20.40 11.14 19.48
C GLY A 588 19.23 11.35 18.53
N SER A 589 18.75 10.27 17.90
CA SER A 589 17.53 10.30 17.05
C SER A 589 16.28 9.73 17.73
N SER A 590 16.40 9.28 18.98
CA SER A 590 15.32 8.65 19.74
C SER A 590 14.81 9.55 20.86
N ILE A 591 13.56 9.35 21.27
CA ILE A 591 12.92 9.98 22.42
C ILE A 591 13.14 9.04 23.61
N GLY A 592 13.99 9.47 24.54
CA GLY A 592 14.15 8.86 25.86
C GLY A 592 13.25 9.52 26.90
N PHE A 593 13.40 9.06 28.14
CA PHE A 593 12.67 9.58 29.29
C PHE A 593 13.58 9.66 30.51
N SER A 594 13.47 10.73 31.31
CA SER A 594 13.99 10.79 32.68
C SER A 594 12.86 10.67 33.71
N ASP A 595 13.22 10.21 34.91
CA ASP A 595 12.28 9.93 36.01
C ASP A 595 11.94 11.18 36.87
N ASP A 596 12.39 12.39 36.47
CA ASP A 596 12.15 13.68 37.15
C ASP A 596 10.70 14.23 37.04
N GLY A 597 9.71 13.38 36.79
CA GLY A 597 8.46 13.82 36.17
C GLY A 597 7.35 14.32 37.09
N LEU A 598 7.31 13.97 38.39
CA LEU A 598 6.24 14.40 39.29
C LEU A 598 6.74 14.74 40.72
N ALA A 599 6.77 16.02 41.06
CA ALA A 599 6.67 16.43 42.46
C ALA A 599 5.20 16.31 42.89
N LYS A 600 4.94 15.81 44.11
CA LYS A 600 3.58 15.51 44.60
C LYS A 600 2.62 16.71 44.56
N ASP A 601 3.15 17.91 44.71
CA ASP A 601 2.39 19.16 44.77
C ASP A 601 2.51 20.00 43.47
N GLN A 602 3.00 19.41 42.37
CA GLN A 602 3.20 20.14 41.11
C GLN A 602 1.86 20.49 40.44
N GLN A 603 1.53 21.78 40.40
CA GLN A 603 0.41 22.29 39.63
C GLN A 603 0.76 22.40 38.13
N PHE A 604 -0.05 21.78 37.28
CA PHE A 604 0.11 21.83 35.82
C PHE A 604 -0.73 22.95 35.18
N LEU A 605 -0.25 23.49 34.05
CA LEU A 605 -1.01 24.46 33.23
C LEU A 605 -2.25 23.79 32.62
N ILE A 606 -2.07 22.58 32.09
CA ILE A 606 -3.14 21.73 31.58
C ILE A 606 -2.77 20.25 31.80
N ALA A 607 -3.77 19.45 32.15
CA ALA A 607 -3.71 17.99 32.13
C ALA A 607 -4.61 17.46 31.01
N VAL A 608 -4.03 16.75 30.05
CA VAL A 608 -4.77 16.09 28.96
C VAL A 608 -4.74 14.58 29.18
N TYR A 609 -5.92 13.95 29.14
CA TYR A 609 -6.10 12.51 29.26
C TYR A 609 -6.57 11.99 27.91
N ASP A 610 -5.67 11.44 27.11
CA ASP A 610 -6.01 10.86 25.81
C ASP A 610 -6.55 9.44 25.97
N GLU A 611 -7.50 9.06 25.11
CA GLU A 611 -8.23 7.79 25.20
C GLU A 611 -8.79 7.55 26.63
N ALA A 612 -9.38 8.58 27.26
CA ALA A 612 -9.74 8.62 28.69
C ALA A 612 -10.70 7.52 29.15
N HIS A 613 -11.56 7.02 28.25
CA HIS A 613 -12.42 5.85 28.45
C HIS A 613 -11.63 4.53 28.66
N GLN A 614 -10.33 4.53 28.37
CA GLN A 614 -9.40 3.45 28.68
C GLN A 614 -8.71 3.64 30.03
N ILE A 615 -8.44 4.89 30.42
CA ILE A 615 -7.78 5.26 31.68
C ILE A 615 -8.73 5.07 32.87
N PHE A 616 -9.94 5.64 32.81
CA PHE A 616 -10.88 5.72 33.95
C PHE A 616 -11.81 4.50 34.07
N ARG A 617 -11.27 3.28 33.89
CA ARG A 617 -12.08 2.05 34.01
C ARG A 617 -12.31 1.65 35.48
N PRO A 618 -13.51 1.18 35.86
CA PRO A 618 -13.76 0.53 37.15
C PRO A 618 -12.72 -0.56 37.45
N GLY A 619 -12.10 -0.47 38.62
CA GLY A 619 -11.00 -1.35 39.04
C GLY A 619 -9.63 -0.67 39.00
N LEU A 620 -9.35 0.15 37.97
CA LEU A 620 -8.13 0.96 37.89
C LEU A 620 -8.27 2.32 38.59
N SER A 621 -9.46 2.93 38.50
CA SER A 621 -9.69 4.31 38.97
C SER A 621 -9.60 4.53 40.49
N ARG A 622 -9.50 3.48 41.31
CA ARG A 622 -9.43 3.60 42.78
C ARG A 622 -8.04 3.95 43.31
N GLU A 623 -6.99 3.80 42.51
CA GLU A 623 -5.60 4.09 42.91
C GLU A 623 -5.03 5.34 42.23
N PHE A 624 -5.66 5.83 41.16
CA PHE A 624 -5.16 6.95 40.37
C PHE A 624 -5.86 8.28 40.70
N SER A 625 -5.24 9.08 41.59
CA SER A 625 -5.66 10.46 41.87
C SER A 625 -5.22 11.41 40.76
N ARG A 626 -6.15 12.16 40.16
CA ARG A 626 -5.86 13.19 39.13
C ARG A 626 -4.93 14.28 39.70
N PRO A 627 -3.73 14.52 39.13
CA PRO A 627 -2.86 15.60 39.58
C PRO A 627 -3.49 17.00 39.42
N PRO A 628 -3.15 17.98 40.26
CA PRO A 628 -3.75 19.31 40.21
C PRO A 628 -3.33 20.05 38.93
N ALA A 629 -4.30 20.52 38.16
CA ALA A 629 -4.09 21.30 36.94
C ALA A 629 -5.06 22.48 36.86
N GLN A 630 -4.63 23.60 36.27
CA GLN A 630 -5.49 24.76 36.05
C GLN A 630 -6.60 24.45 35.04
N ARG A 631 -6.33 23.56 34.08
CA ARG A 631 -7.27 23.05 33.08
C ARG A 631 -7.15 21.54 32.96
N THR A 632 -8.26 20.85 32.75
CA THR A 632 -8.30 19.40 32.49
C THR A 632 -9.12 19.11 31.24
N LEU A 633 -8.54 18.37 30.31
CA LEU A 633 -9.18 17.93 29.08
C LEU A 633 -9.16 16.40 29.00
N LEU A 634 -10.34 15.78 28.90
CA LEU A 634 -10.51 14.36 28.62
C LEU A 634 -10.78 14.19 27.12
N LEU A 635 -10.16 13.21 26.47
CA LEU A 635 -10.41 12.86 25.07
C LEU A 635 -11.04 11.47 25.02
N SER A 636 -12.27 11.37 24.54
CA SER A 636 -13.08 10.15 24.69
C SER A 636 -13.78 9.74 23.40
N ASP A 637 -14.12 8.45 23.31
CA ASP A 637 -14.93 7.86 22.26
C ASP A 637 -15.80 6.76 22.89
N ASP A 638 -17.11 6.98 22.94
CA ASP A 638 -18.04 6.06 23.61
C ASP A 638 -18.11 4.70 22.89
N SER A 639 -17.86 4.67 21.57
CA SER A 639 -17.85 3.41 20.80
C SER A 639 -16.61 2.56 21.07
N GLN A 640 -15.51 3.18 21.51
CA GLN A 640 -14.31 2.50 21.99
C GLN A 640 -14.41 2.10 23.48
N SER A 641 -15.48 2.46 24.20
CA SER A 641 -15.66 2.09 25.60
C SER A 641 -15.96 0.60 25.81
N PHE A 642 -15.42 0.07 26.91
CA PHE A 642 -15.55 -1.33 27.33
C PHE A 642 -16.67 -1.54 28.37
N LEU A 643 -17.13 -0.46 29.02
CA LEU A 643 -18.08 -0.48 30.14
C LEU A 643 -19.05 0.70 30.05
N ASP A 644 -20.23 0.57 30.67
CA ASP A 644 -21.18 1.69 30.81
C ASP A 644 -20.54 2.80 31.65
N HIS A 645 -20.59 4.03 31.15
CA HIS A 645 -19.85 5.16 31.68
C HIS A 645 -20.40 5.62 33.04
N THR A 646 -19.71 5.25 34.13
CA THR A 646 -19.76 6.01 35.38
C THR A 646 -18.35 6.45 35.74
N PHE A 647 -18.00 7.69 35.38
CA PHE A 647 -16.92 8.41 36.06
C PHE A 647 -17.30 8.46 37.55
N THR A 648 -16.57 7.75 38.39
CA THR A 648 -17.13 7.16 39.62
C THR A 648 -17.32 8.12 40.80
N GLU A 649 -17.07 9.41 40.63
CA GLU A 649 -17.29 10.43 41.67
C GLU A 649 -18.38 11.41 41.21
N GLN A 650 -19.57 11.28 41.82
CA GLN A 650 -20.77 12.05 41.46
C GLN A 650 -20.58 13.57 41.61
N GLN A 651 -19.62 14.02 42.42
CA GLN A 651 -19.35 15.45 42.69
C GLN A 651 -18.56 16.16 41.58
N ASP A 652 -17.82 15.43 40.74
CA ASP A 652 -17.08 16.00 39.61
C ASP A 652 -17.94 16.16 38.34
N MET A 653 -19.00 15.34 38.23
CA MET A 653 -19.86 15.29 37.05
C MET A 653 -20.71 16.56 36.86
N GLU A 654 -20.99 17.32 37.92
CA GLU A 654 -21.72 18.60 37.85
C GLU A 654 -20.90 19.73 37.21
N LYS A 655 -19.58 19.56 37.08
CA LYS A 655 -18.66 20.56 36.50
C LYS A 655 -18.00 20.12 35.19
N LEU A 656 -18.33 18.91 34.71
CA LEU A 656 -17.73 18.35 33.51
C LEU A 656 -18.53 18.73 32.26
N GLU A 657 -18.01 19.70 31.52
CA GLU A 657 -18.60 20.10 30.24
C GLU A 657 -18.31 19.08 29.13
N ARG A 658 -19.23 18.95 28.18
CA ARG A 658 -19.12 17.99 27.06
C ARG A 658 -19.15 18.72 25.72
N VAL A 659 -18.11 18.52 24.93
CA VAL A 659 -17.99 19.07 23.57
C VAL A 659 -17.86 17.90 22.59
N THR A 660 -18.62 17.93 21.50
CA THR A 660 -18.59 16.86 20.47
C THR A 660 -17.86 17.29 19.20
N LEU A 661 -17.06 16.38 18.65
CA LEU A 661 -16.64 16.42 17.25
C LEU A 661 -17.37 15.29 16.51
N ASP A 662 -18.13 15.66 15.48
CA ASP A 662 -18.98 14.72 14.73
C ASP A 662 -18.45 14.45 13.30
N GLU A 663 -17.44 15.22 12.86
CA GLU A 663 -16.78 15.07 11.55
C GLU A 663 -15.54 14.15 11.63
N VAL A 664 -15.53 13.06 10.88
CA VAL A 664 -14.38 12.17 10.67
C VAL A 664 -13.58 12.69 9.48
N ILE A 665 -12.31 13.04 9.71
CA ILE A 665 -11.47 13.76 8.75
C ILE A 665 -10.19 13.00 8.35
N ARG A 666 -10.01 11.73 8.74
CA ARG A 666 -8.78 10.93 8.43
C ARG A 666 -9.02 9.57 7.78
N CYS A 667 -10.13 8.91 8.09
CA CYS A 667 -10.52 7.62 7.50
C CYS A 667 -11.29 7.81 6.19
N SER A 668 -11.28 6.81 5.31
CA SER A 668 -12.17 6.76 4.14
C SER A 668 -13.62 6.47 4.53
N GLN A 669 -14.58 6.89 3.70
CA GLN A 669 -16.01 6.68 3.97
C GLN A 669 -16.34 5.18 4.12
N ARG A 670 -15.72 4.31 3.32
CA ARG A 670 -15.88 2.86 3.44
C ARG A 670 -15.37 2.32 4.79
N VAL A 671 -14.27 2.83 5.34
CA VAL A 671 -13.78 2.44 6.68
C VAL A 671 -14.78 2.86 7.76
N VAL A 672 -15.34 4.07 7.68
CA VAL A 672 -16.38 4.54 8.61
C VAL A 672 -17.63 3.66 8.51
N SER A 673 -18.13 3.39 7.31
CA SER A 673 -19.31 2.53 7.08
C SER A 673 -19.08 1.07 7.49
N GLY A 674 -17.88 0.53 7.29
CA GLY A 674 -17.51 -0.84 7.69
C GLY A 674 -17.33 -1.03 9.20
N ALA A 675 -16.95 0.03 9.92
CA ALA A 675 -16.91 0.04 11.38
C ALA A 675 -18.30 0.28 12.02
N ALA A 676 -19.23 0.91 11.29
CA ALA A 676 -20.54 1.31 11.79
C ALA A 676 -21.46 0.20 12.38
N PRO A 677 -21.35 -1.10 12.01
CA PRO A 677 -22.08 -2.18 12.69
C PRO A 677 -21.65 -2.40 14.15
N PHE A 678 -20.43 -1.98 14.52
CA PHE A 678 -19.83 -2.24 15.83
C PHE A 678 -19.91 -1.03 16.78
N LEU A 679 -20.60 0.05 16.41
CA LEU A 679 -20.82 1.23 17.27
C LEU A 679 -21.55 0.86 18.57
N CYS A 680 -21.34 1.63 19.65
CA CYS A 680 -21.98 1.36 20.94
C CYS A 680 -23.48 1.72 20.97
N SER A 681 -23.92 2.68 20.16
CA SER A 681 -25.31 3.15 20.13
C SER A 681 -25.74 3.61 18.73
N ALA A 682 -27.04 3.50 18.46
CA ALA A 682 -27.64 4.03 17.23
C ALA A 682 -27.61 5.57 17.14
N GLN A 683 -27.55 6.27 18.28
CA GLN A 683 -27.46 7.73 18.28
C GLN A 683 -26.07 8.20 17.83
N SER A 684 -25.00 7.51 18.22
CA SER A 684 -23.64 7.80 17.75
C SER A 684 -23.54 7.77 16.23
N ARG A 685 -24.23 6.83 15.56
CA ARG A 685 -24.21 6.72 14.09
C ARG A 685 -24.88 7.89 13.36
N LYS A 686 -25.93 8.48 13.93
CA LYS A 686 -26.71 9.55 13.27
C LYS A 686 -25.94 10.87 13.14
N ASN A 687 -24.95 11.09 13.99
CA ASN A 687 -24.18 12.32 14.01
C ASN A 687 -22.88 12.23 13.18
N ILE A 688 -22.32 11.03 13.02
CA ILE A 688 -21.03 10.84 12.33
C ILE A 688 -21.16 11.21 10.85
N ARG A 689 -20.30 12.11 10.39
CA ARG A 689 -20.13 12.48 8.98
C ARG A 689 -18.69 12.26 8.55
N CYS A 690 -18.45 11.55 7.45
CA CYS A 690 -17.11 11.42 6.89
C CYS A 690 -16.83 12.52 5.85
N CYS A 691 -15.80 13.34 6.10
CA CYS A 691 -15.35 14.37 5.15
C CYS A 691 -14.27 13.87 4.17
N GLY A 692 -13.77 12.66 4.38
CA GLY A 692 -12.78 12.01 3.51
C GLY A 692 -13.38 11.40 2.23
N PRO A 693 -12.53 10.98 1.29
CA PRO A 693 -12.93 10.27 0.07
C PRO A 693 -13.48 8.87 0.36
N SER A 694 -14.16 8.29 -0.64
CA SER A 694 -14.78 6.96 -0.56
C SER A 694 -13.84 5.84 -0.11
N GLY A 695 -12.59 5.87 -0.59
CA GLY A 695 -11.61 4.79 -0.41
C GLY A 695 -11.92 3.50 -1.18
N PRO A 696 -11.03 2.49 -1.09
CA PRO A 696 -11.23 1.15 -1.65
C PRO A 696 -12.20 0.30 -0.78
N PRO A 697 -12.77 -0.78 -1.34
CA PRO A 697 -13.47 -1.81 -0.56
C PRO A 697 -12.62 -2.33 0.60
N LEU A 698 -13.24 -2.56 1.76
CA LEU A 698 -12.61 -3.26 2.87
C LEU A 698 -12.45 -4.73 2.50
N LYS A 699 -11.37 -5.38 2.90
CA LYS A 699 -11.08 -6.76 2.47
C LYS A 699 -11.24 -7.75 3.63
N SER A 700 -11.76 -8.94 3.36
CA SER A 700 -11.78 -10.05 4.33
C SER A 700 -11.08 -11.29 3.79
N PHE A 701 -10.44 -12.01 4.71
CA PHE A 701 -9.81 -13.32 4.53
C PHE A 701 -10.25 -14.19 5.71
N LEU A 702 -11.50 -14.65 5.67
CA LEU A 702 -12.03 -15.63 6.59
C LEU A 702 -11.64 -17.04 6.13
N PHE A 703 -11.28 -17.93 7.06
CA PHE A 703 -10.83 -19.27 6.72
C PHE A 703 -11.24 -20.33 7.75
N GLU A 704 -11.40 -21.57 7.32
CA GLU A 704 -11.53 -22.71 8.23
C GLU A 704 -10.14 -23.22 8.66
N ALA A 705 -9.97 -23.54 9.95
CA ALA A 705 -8.75 -24.11 10.50
C ALA A 705 -9.05 -25.08 11.65
N SER A 706 -8.16 -26.06 11.83
CA SER A 706 -8.10 -26.89 13.04
C SER A 706 -7.26 -26.18 14.11
N ASP A 707 -7.45 -26.52 15.39
CA ASP A 707 -6.65 -25.94 16.50
C ASP A 707 -5.14 -26.11 16.28
N ALA A 708 -4.71 -27.22 15.69
CA ALA A 708 -3.30 -27.54 15.44
C ALA A 708 -2.64 -26.69 14.34
N ASP A 709 -3.42 -26.20 13.38
CA ASP A 709 -2.94 -25.39 12.25
C ASP A 709 -3.42 -23.93 12.30
N ARG A 710 -4.20 -23.55 13.32
CA ARG A 710 -4.79 -22.22 13.55
C ARG A 710 -3.83 -21.07 13.24
N PHE A 711 -2.67 -21.02 13.91
CA PHE A 711 -1.69 -19.94 13.72
C PHE A 711 -0.99 -19.97 12.35
N LYS A 712 -0.84 -21.14 11.72
CA LYS A 712 -0.36 -21.24 10.33
C LYS A 712 -1.40 -20.69 9.36
N GLY A 713 -2.68 -20.99 9.58
CA GLY A 713 -3.82 -20.39 8.87
C GLY A 713 -3.79 -18.87 8.97
N TYR A 714 -3.68 -18.31 10.18
CA TYR A 714 -3.52 -16.87 10.38
C TYR A 714 -2.31 -16.29 9.65
N ALA A 715 -1.14 -16.94 9.73
CA ALA A 715 0.09 -16.47 9.08
C ALA A 715 -0.05 -16.44 7.55
N ARG A 716 -0.55 -17.53 6.95
CA ARG A 716 -0.77 -17.67 5.51
C ARG A 716 -1.73 -16.61 4.97
N HIS A 717 -2.89 -16.43 5.60
CA HIS A 717 -3.87 -15.45 5.14
C HIS A 717 -3.43 -14.00 5.43
N THR A 718 -2.60 -13.76 6.45
CA THR A 718 -1.95 -12.45 6.64
C THR A 718 -0.91 -12.17 5.56
N ALA A 719 -0.12 -13.16 5.16
CA ALA A 719 0.79 -13.02 4.02
C ALA A 719 0.03 -12.74 2.71
N ASN A 720 -1.13 -13.38 2.50
CA ASN A 720 -2.03 -13.07 1.38
C ASN A 720 -2.61 -11.65 1.44
N ALA A 721 -3.00 -11.17 2.63
CA ALA A 721 -3.44 -9.79 2.83
C ALA A 721 -2.32 -8.78 2.50
N ILE A 722 -1.08 -9.07 2.89
CA ILE A 722 0.06 -8.22 2.53
C ILE A 722 0.33 -8.27 1.03
N LEU A 723 0.30 -9.47 0.41
CA LEU A 723 0.43 -9.64 -1.04
C LEU A 723 -0.65 -8.85 -1.80
N TYR A 724 -1.90 -8.86 -1.33
CA TYR A 724 -2.97 -8.02 -1.88
C TYR A 724 -2.58 -6.54 -1.85
N ILE A 725 -2.16 -5.99 -0.70
CA ILE A 725 -1.68 -4.59 -0.61
C ILE A 725 -0.54 -4.33 -1.61
N THR A 726 0.45 -5.23 -1.72
CA THR A 726 1.58 -5.04 -2.64
C THR A 726 1.19 -5.07 -4.12
N ARG A 727 0.13 -5.82 -4.48
CA ARG A 727 -0.39 -5.91 -5.86
C ARG A 727 -1.32 -4.76 -6.21
N THR A 728 -2.12 -4.30 -5.25
CA THR A 728 -3.02 -3.15 -5.41
C THR A 728 -2.25 -1.83 -5.43
N TYR A 729 -1.14 -1.75 -4.69
CA TYR A 729 -0.29 -0.56 -4.58
C TYR A 729 1.17 -0.86 -4.97
N PRO A 730 1.44 -1.16 -6.25
CA PRO A 730 2.80 -1.43 -6.74
C PRO A 730 3.71 -0.21 -6.52
N GLY A 731 5.00 -0.47 -6.31
CA GLY A 731 6.01 0.54 -5.97
C GLY A 731 5.91 1.18 -4.57
N LEU A 732 4.87 0.89 -3.77
CA LEU A 732 4.69 1.47 -2.43
C LEU A 732 5.46 0.70 -1.34
N SER A 733 6.30 1.42 -0.60
CA SER A 733 6.91 0.94 0.64
C SER A 733 5.91 0.91 1.79
N LEU A 734 5.86 -0.22 2.50
CA LEU A 734 5.02 -0.46 3.68
C LEU A 734 5.68 0.00 4.99
N HIS A 735 6.92 0.51 4.95
CA HIS A 735 7.67 0.96 6.13
C HIS A 735 6.85 1.95 6.98
N ARG A 736 6.45 1.52 8.18
CA ARG A 736 5.57 2.19 9.17
C ARG A 736 4.15 2.53 8.68
N ARG A 737 3.71 2.02 7.52
CA ARG A 737 2.38 2.28 6.93
C ARG A 737 1.35 1.18 7.15
N LEU A 738 1.82 -0.03 7.45
CA LEU A 738 0.99 -1.20 7.69
C LEU A 738 1.09 -1.63 9.16
N ALA A 739 -0.07 -1.80 9.80
CA ALA A 739 -0.20 -2.41 11.11
C ALA A 739 -0.99 -3.72 11.06
N LEU A 740 -0.47 -4.71 11.78
CA LEU A 740 -1.02 -6.04 11.98
C LEU A 740 -1.44 -6.12 13.46
N LEU A 741 -2.75 -6.17 13.70
CA LEU A 741 -3.36 -5.93 15.01
C LEU A 741 -3.94 -7.22 15.58
N VAL A 742 -3.40 -7.67 16.71
CA VAL A 742 -3.74 -8.93 17.38
C VAL A 742 -4.41 -8.69 18.75
N PRO A 743 -5.18 -9.64 19.31
CA PRO A 743 -5.96 -9.40 20.54
C PRO A 743 -5.10 -9.20 21.79
N ASN A 744 -4.02 -9.98 21.95
CA ASN A 744 -3.21 -10.01 23.16
C ASN A 744 -1.76 -10.48 22.89
N GLU A 745 -0.90 -10.40 23.91
CA GLU A 745 0.53 -10.74 23.81
C GLU A 745 0.79 -12.24 23.58
N GLU A 746 -0.07 -13.13 24.10
CA GLU A 746 0.05 -14.58 23.89
C GLU A 746 -0.14 -14.93 22.42
N PHE A 747 -1.22 -14.43 21.80
CA PHE A 747 -1.46 -14.55 20.37
C PHE A 747 -0.31 -13.93 19.57
N LEU A 748 0.17 -12.74 19.96
CA LEU A 748 1.28 -12.05 19.30
C LEU A 748 2.54 -12.92 19.23
N VAL A 749 2.95 -13.52 20.36
CA VAL A 749 4.19 -14.31 20.44
C VAL A 749 4.13 -15.53 19.52
N GLU A 750 3.01 -16.26 19.49
CA GLU A 750 2.90 -17.46 18.66
C GLU A 750 2.73 -17.12 17.17
N PHE A 751 1.82 -16.20 16.87
CA PHE A 751 1.58 -15.72 15.51
C PHE A 751 2.85 -15.16 14.85
N LYS A 752 3.68 -14.42 15.60
CA LYS A 752 4.94 -13.82 15.10
C LYS A 752 5.95 -14.85 14.63
N LYS A 753 5.92 -16.09 15.13
CA LYS A 753 6.81 -17.18 14.66
C LYS A 753 6.43 -17.57 13.24
N HIS A 754 5.21 -18.04 13.05
CA HIS A 754 4.69 -18.49 11.76
C HIS A 754 4.64 -17.37 10.71
N LEU A 755 4.28 -16.14 11.10
CA LEU A 755 4.27 -15.02 10.16
C LEU A 755 5.68 -14.72 9.60
N LYS A 756 6.76 -14.84 10.38
CA LYS A 756 8.12 -14.66 9.86
C LYS A 756 8.48 -15.69 8.80
N GLU A 757 8.07 -16.95 8.99
CA GLU A 757 8.29 -18.03 8.04
C GLU A 757 7.56 -17.75 6.72
N GLU A 758 6.27 -17.40 6.79
CA GLU A 758 5.45 -17.05 5.62
C GLU A 758 5.94 -15.78 4.90
N LEU A 759 6.36 -14.74 5.62
CA LEU A 759 6.92 -13.53 5.01
C LEU A 759 8.25 -13.82 4.30
N ASN A 760 9.12 -14.65 4.87
CA ASN A 760 10.37 -15.03 4.22
C ASN A 760 10.12 -15.86 2.95
N ASN A 761 9.12 -16.75 2.96
CA ASN A 761 8.77 -17.58 1.81
C ASN A 761 8.13 -16.77 0.65
N ASN A 762 7.20 -15.86 0.96
CA ASN A 762 6.40 -15.16 -0.06
C ASN A 762 6.93 -13.75 -0.43
N LEU A 763 7.61 -13.08 0.49
CA LEU A 763 7.97 -11.66 0.43
C LEU A 763 9.43 -11.38 0.80
N GLY A 764 10.29 -12.41 0.86
CA GLY A 764 11.68 -12.30 1.29
C GLY A 764 12.54 -11.28 0.52
N HIS A 765 12.16 -10.96 -0.72
CA HIS A 765 12.80 -9.94 -1.54
C HIS A 765 12.67 -8.49 -0.98
N ARG A 766 11.70 -8.22 -0.10
CA ARG A 766 11.42 -6.87 0.44
C ARG A 766 12.09 -6.54 1.79
N LYS A 767 12.92 -7.43 2.35
CA LYS A 767 13.60 -7.24 3.66
C LYS A 767 12.65 -6.72 4.77
N LEU A 768 11.50 -7.38 4.98
CA LEU A 768 10.47 -6.93 5.92
C LEU A 768 10.83 -7.23 7.39
N LEU A 769 10.62 -6.28 8.30
CA LEU A 769 10.88 -6.40 9.75
C LEU A 769 9.62 -6.18 10.59
N LEU A 770 9.33 -7.09 11.52
CA LEU A 770 8.18 -7.01 12.42
C LEU A 770 8.56 -6.39 13.79
N LYS A 771 8.17 -5.14 14.03
CA LYS A 771 8.39 -4.41 15.30
C LYS A 771 7.09 -4.10 16.04
N LYS A 772 7.16 -3.88 17.37
CA LYS A 772 6.05 -3.27 18.10
C LYS A 772 5.96 -1.78 17.77
N SER A 773 4.81 -1.18 18.06
CA SER A 773 4.55 0.24 17.79
C SER A 773 5.49 1.15 18.59
N GLU A 774 5.76 0.79 19.86
CA GLU A 774 6.70 1.49 20.73
C GLU A 774 8.11 1.57 20.12
N ASP A 775 8.65 0.44 19.65
CA ASP A 775 9.99 0.31 19.04
C ASP A 775 10.15 1.08 17.71
N ALA A 776 9.03 1.42 17.06
CA ALA A 776 9.01 2.13 15.79
C ALA A 776 8.85 3.64 15.98
N MET A 777 8.01 4.07 16.94
CA MET A 777 7.69 5.48 17.16
C MET A 777 8.60 6.19 18.16
N CYS A 778 9.45 5.48 18.89
CA CYS A 778 10.47 6.11 19.73
C CYS A 778 11.47 6.98 18.94
N PHE A 779 11.57 6.85 17.61
CA PHE A 779 12.44 7.69 16.79
C PHE A 779 11.73 8.98 16.34
N LEU A 780 12.40 10.12 16.49
CA LEU A 780 11.98 11.38 15.87
C LEU A 780 12.02 11.25 14.33
N HIS A 781 11.16 12.01 13.65
CA HIS A 781 11.22 12.07 12.20
C HIS A 781 12.52 12.74 11.72
N ALA A 782 13.12 12.22 10.65
CA ALA A 782 14.43 12.67 10.17
C ALA A 782 14.52 14.17 9.81
N TYR A 783 13.40 14.85 9.53
CA TYR A 783 13.36 16.30 9.25
C TYR A 783 13.34 17.19 10.51
N LEU A 784 13.32 16.58 11.70
CA LEU A 784 13.45 17.24 13.00
C LEU A 784 14.86 17.07 13.61
N LEU A 785 15.74 16.34 12.93
CA LEU A 785 17.08 16.01 13.42
C LEU A 785 18.15 16.88 12.71
N PRO A 786 19.19 17.34 13.44
CA PRO A 786 20.25 18.17 12.88
C PRO A 786 21.28 17.35 12.07
N GLN A 787 21.28 16.02 12.25
CA GLN A 787 22.10 15.11 11.46
C GLN A 787 21.23 14.11 10.71
N VAL A 788 21.58 13.95 9.44
CA VAL A 788 20.90 13.09 8.48
C VAL A 788 21.28 11.64 8.72
N GLN A 789 20.38 10.85 9.34
CA GLN A 789 20.58 9.41 9.45
C GLN A 789 20.26 8.70 8.14
N ALA A 790 21.11 7.76 7.75
CA ALA A 790 20.82 6.81 6.68
C ALA A 790 19.53 6.04 7.03
N GLU A 791 18.53 6.09 6.15
CA GLU A 791 17.34 5.26 6.32
C GLU A 791 17.72 3.79 6.12
N ALA A 792 17.34 2.92 7.06
CA ALA A 792 17.60 1.49 6.94
C ALA A 792 16.91 0.92 5.68
N GLU A 793 17.61 0.05 4.96
CA GLU A 793 17.10 -0.64 3.76
C GLU A 793 15.84 -1.51 4.03
N ALA A 794 15.55 -1.80 5.29
CA ALA A 794 14.51 -2.73 5.71
C ALA A 794 13.18 -2.03 6.01
N GLU A 795 12.08 -2.62 5.52
CA GLU A 795 10.74 -2.08 5.73
C GLU A 795 10.16 -2.56 7.07
N VAL A 796 9.89 -1.62 7.99
CA VAL A 796 9.31 -1.95 9.30
C VAL A 796 7.80 -2.04 9.19
N LEU A 797 7.22 -3.22 9.41
CA LEU A 797 5.79 -3.41 9.63
C LEU A 797 5.50 -3.41 11.14
N ILE A 798 4.37 -2.83 11.53
CA ILE A 798 3.93 -2.86 12.93
C ILE A 798 3.18 -4.16 13.19
N LEU A 799 3.61 -4.94 14.19
CA LEU A 799 2.89 -6.09 14.72
C LEU A 799 2.76 -5.89 16.22
N ASP A 800 1.55 -5.58 16.68
CA ASP A 800 1.30 -5.21 18.07
C ASP A 800 -0.13 -5.54 18.51
N THR A 801 -0.38 -5.51 19.81
CA THR A 801 -1.72 -5.74 20.36
C THR A 801 -2.63 -4.53 20.13
N ILE A 802 -3.93 -4.77 19.99
CA ILE A 802 -4.93 -3.71 19.83
C ILE A 802 -4.91 -2.67 20.97
N ARG A 803 -4.56 -3.10 22.21
CA ARG A 803 -4.38 -2.21 23.37
C ARG A 803 -3.21 -1.24 23.19
N ASN A 804 -2.06 -1.72 22.67
CA ASN A 804 -0.86 -0.90 22.55
C ASN A 804 -0.98 0.18 21.46
N VAL A 805 -1.85 -0.04 20.46
CA VAL A 805 -2.11 0.90 19.35
C VAL A 805 -3.34 1.79 19.53
N ALA A 806 -3.93 1.83 20.73
CA ALA A 806 -4.99 2.77 21.07
C ALA A 806 -4.61 4.21 20.70
N GLY A 807 -5.54 4.96 20.07
CA GLY A 807 -5.31 6.33 19.60
C GLY A 807 -4.43 6.50 18.34
N LEU A 808 -3.69 5.47 17.90
CA LEU A 808 -2.81 5.54 16.73
C LEU A 808 -3.57 5.40 15.40
N GLU A 809 -2.92 5.66 14.27
CA GLU A 809 -3.50 5.46 12.93
C GLU A 809 -2.41 5.03 11.93
N TYR A 810 -2.80 4.25 10.92
CA TYR A 810 -1.93 3.73 9.87
C TYR A 810 -2.61 3.82 8.50
N LEU A 811 -1.85 3.84 7.41
CA LEU A 811 -2.42 3.85 6.05
C LEU A 811 -3.25 2.56 5.81
N PHE A 812 -2.70 1.44 6.27
CA PHE A 812 -3.30 0.11 6.22
C PHE A 812 -3.36 -0.51 7.62
N ALA A 813 -4.50 -1.10 7.98
CA ALA A 813 -4.64 -1.90 9.20
C ALA A 813 -5.26 -3.26 8.90
N VAL A 814 -4.69 -4.32 9.48
CA VAL A 814 -5.19 -5.70 9.38
C VAL A 814 -5.58 -6.17 10.78
N SER A 815 -6.86 -6.45 10.97
CA SER A 815 -7.43 -7.02 12.19
C SER A 815 -7.28 -8.54 12.16
N ILE A 816 -6.50 -9.11 13.08
CA ILE A 816 -6.07 -10.51 13.05
C ILE A 816 -6.54 -11.23 14.32
N GLY A 817 -7.45 -12.19 14.16
CA GLY A 817 -7.88 -13.06 15.27
C GLY A 817 -8.61 -12.33 16.40
N LEU A 818 -9.41 -11.31 16.06
CA LEU A 818 -10.19 -10.53 17.02
C LEU A 818 -11.61 -11.05 17.22
N ASP A 819 -12.13 -11.91 16.34
CA ASP A 819 -13.48 -12.45 16.51
C ASP A 819 -13.55 -13.52 17.61
N ALA A 820 -14.69 -13.60 18.27
CA ALA A 820 -15.04 -14.65 19.19
C ALA A 820 -16.56 -14.85 19.22
N LYS A 821 -16.99 -16.04 19.64
CA LYS A 821 -18.38 -16.45 19.68
C LYS A 821 -19.17 -15.60 20.66
N ILE A 822 -20.37 -15.17 20.25
CA ILE A 822 -21.22 -14.30 21.08
C ILE A 822 -21.92 -15.13 22.16
N GLU A 823 -21.65 -14.81 23.43
CA GLU A 823 -22.17 -15.53 24.61
C GLU A 823 -23.08 -14.67 25.50
N THR A 824 -23.28 -13.40 25.15
CA THR A 824 -23.99 -12.37 25.94
C THR A 824 -23.37 -12.06 27.30
N THR A 825 -22.04 -11.97 27.34
CA THR A 825 -21.24 -11.65 28.54
C THR A 825 -20.58 -10.27 28.43
N ASP A 826 -19.92 -9.79 29.49
CA ASP A 826 -19.12 -8.55 29.42
C ASP A 826 -17.91 -8.67 28.45
N ALA A 827 -17.46 -9.89 28.12
CA ALA A 827 -16.42 -10.09 27.11
C ALA A 827 -16.88 -9.64 25.71
N ASP A 828 -18.17 -9.79 25.38
CA ASP A 828 -18.73 -9.34 24.10
C ASP A 828 -18.63 -7.82 23.91
N ARG A 829 -18.69 -7.05 25.00
CA ARG A 829 -18.46 -5.59 24.98
C ARG A 829 -17.03 -5.26 24.60
N VAL A 830 -16.08 -6.06 25.07
CA VAL A 830 -14.63 -5.95 24.77
C VAL A 830 -14.36 -6.28 23.31
N ILE A 831 -14.89 -7.41 22.82
CA ILE A 831 -14.71 -7.87 21.44
C ILE A 831 -15.28 -6.84 20.44
N ARG A 832 -16.53 -6.40 20.65
CA ARG A 832 -17.16 -5.33 19.85
C ARG A 832 -16.30 -4.06 19.81
N ALA A 833 -15.82 -3.60 20.98
CA ALA A 833 -14.96 -2.42 21.07
C ALA A 833 -13.64 -2.61 20.29
N GLN A 834 -12.99 -3.77 20.41
CA GLN A 834 -11.76 -4.10 19.69
C GLN A 834 -11.95 -4.18 18.17
N LEU A 835 -13.08 -4.73 17.69
CA LEU A 835 -13.43 -4.73 16.27
C LEU A 835 -13.61 -3.32 15.73
N TYR A 836 -14.40 -2.47 16.40
CA TYR A 836 -14.54 -1.06 16.06
C TYR A 836 -13.19 -0.32 16.07
N GLN A 837 -12.39 -0.50 17.13
CA GLN A 837 -11.07 0.11 17.29
C GLN A 837 -10.12 -0.28 16.16
N SER A 838 -10.06 -1.57 15.81
CA SER A 838 -9.09 -2.10 14.85
C SER A 838 -9.37 -1.66 13.41
N ILE A 839 -10.63 -1.72 12.97
CA ILE A 839 -11.05 -1.25 11.64
C ILE A 839 -10.76 0.25 11.49
N THR A 840 -11.08 1.04 12.53
CA THR A 840 -10.87 2.50 12.53
C THR A 840 -9.42 2.94 12.70
N ARG A 841 -8.45 2.02 12.84
CA ARG A 841 -7.01 2.36 12.74
C ARG A 841 -6.55 2.63 11.30
N ALA A 842 -7.31 2.22 10.29
CA ALA A 842 -6.97 2.44 8.88
C ALA A 842 -7.40 3.84 8.38
N GLN A 843 -6.49 4.52 7.69
CA GLN A 843 -6.79 5.78 6.99
C GLN A 843 -7.30 5.58 5.56
N LEU A 844 -6.90 4.48 4.90
CA LEU A 844 -7.30 4.15 3.53
C LEU A 844 -8.07 2.84 3.45
N LEU A 845 -7.43 1.73 3.87
CA LEU A 845 -7.95 0.37 3.72
C LEU A 845 -7.79 -0.42 5.03
N ALA A 846 -8.92 -0.90 5.55
CA ALA A 846 -8.98 -1.88 6.62
C ALA A 846 -9.18 -3.28 6.05
N MET A 847 -8.54 -4.28 6.67
CA MET A 847 -8.62 -5.67 6.27
C MET A 847 -8.86 -6.56 7.49
N VAL A 848 -9.56 -7.68 7.32
CA VAL A 848 -9.83 -8.65 8.39
C VAL A 848 -9.24 -10.01 7.99
N VAL A 849 -8.47 -10.62 8.89
CA VAL A 849 -7.98 -12.00 8.77
C VAL A 849 -8.46 -12.75 10.01
N ASN A 850 -9.43 -13.65 9.86
CA ASN A 850 -9.99 -14.37 11.00
C ASN A 850 -10.29 -15.82 10.61
N GLU A 851 -10.13 -16.76 11.55
CA GLU A 851 -10.79 -18.05 11.39
C GLU A 851 -12.32 -17.85 11.40
N LEU A 852 -13.08 -18.72 10.73
CA LEU A 852 -14.53 -18.70 10.85
C LEU A 852 -14.93 -19.12 12.27
N VAL A 853 -15.53 -18.19 13.02
CA VAL A 853 -16.07 -18.45 14.35
C VAL A 853 -17.60 -18.57 14.27
N PRO A 854 -18.19 -19.78 14.41
CA PRO A 854 -19.64 -19.94 14.31
C PRO A 854 -20.38 -19.20 15.43
N GLY A 855 -21.33 -18.34 15.04
CA GLY A 855 -22.00 -17.41 15.94
C GLY A 855 -21.12 -16.25 16.45
N GLY A 856 -20.04 -15.91 15.73
CA GLY A 856 -19.17 -14.77 16.01
C GLY A 856 -19.71 -13.44 15.46
N TRP A 857 -18.91 -12.38 15.62
CA TRP A 857 -19.20 -11.03 15.15
C TRP A 857 -18.86 -10.80 13.68
N LEU A 858 -17.98 -11.59 13.08
CA LEU A 858 -17.54 -11.45 11.68
C LEU A 858 -18.13 -12.53 10.75
N GLU A 859 -18.86 -13.50 11.30
CA GLU A 859 -19.56 -14.58 10.57
C GLU A 859 -20.42 -14.05 9.40
N PHE A 860 -21.07 -12.89 9.58
CA PHE A 860 -21.92 -12.27 8.55
C PHE A 860 -21.16 -11.89 7.26
N LEU A 861 -19.84 -11.70 7.31
CA LEU A 861 -19.04 -11.34 6.13
C LEU A 861 -18.99 -12.47 5.10
N HIS A 862 -19.20 -13.73 5.48
CA HIS A 862 -19.34 -14.84 4.53
C HIS A 862 -20.59 -14.70 3.64
N LEU A 863 -21.63 -14.00 4.12
CA LEU A 863 -22.88 -13.77 3.38
C LEU A 863 -22.84 -12.50 2.52
N LEU A 864 -21.66 -11.89 2.31
CA LEU A 864 -21.50 -10.70 1.49
C LEU A 864 -20.77 -10.99 0.17
N ARG A 865 -21.08 -10.20 -0.85
CA ARG A 865 -20.33 -10.07 -2.11
C ARG A 865 -20.16 -8.59 -2.44
N LEU A 866 -19.00 -8.19 -2.97
CA LEU A 866 -18.80 -6.81 -3.43
C LEU A 866 -19.76 -6.46 -4.58
N LYS A 867 -20.46 -5.33 -4.45
CA LYS A 867 -21.25 -4.73 -5.52
C LYS A 867 -20.40 -3.73 -6.30
N GLU A 868 -20.17 -4.01 -7.59
CA GLU A 868 -19.40 -3.13 -8.48
C GLU A 868 -20.25 -1.95 -9.01
N GLU A 869 -20.61 -1.01 -8.14
CA GLU A 869 -21.16 0.29 -8.53
C GLU A 869 -20.41 1.46 -7.86
N GLU A 870 -20.66 2.69 -8.32
CA GLU A 870 -20.08 3.90 -7.71
C GLU A 870 -20.48 4.00 -6.23
N PHE A 871 -19.49 4.23 -5.37
CA PHE A 871 -19.71 4.23 -3.93
C PHE A 871 -20.59 5.41 -3.51
N ASN A 872 -21.63 5.11 -2.71
CA ASN A 872 -22.49 6.12 -2.12
C ASN A 872 -22.58 5.88 -0.60
N GLU A 873 -22.06 6.83 0.18
CA GLU A 873 -22.01 6.75 1.64
C GLU A 873 -23.40 6.51 2.25
N SER A 874 -24.44 7.21 1.79
CA SER A 874 -25.81 7.06 2.29
C SER A 874 -26.40 5.66 2.03
N LYS A 875 -26.13 5.06 0.87
CA LYS A 875 -26.54 3.67 0.58
C LYS A 875 -25.75 2.68 1.45
N ALA A 876 -24.43 2.84 1.55
CA ALA A 876 -23.57 1.98 2.35
C ALA A 876 -23.95 2.03 3.84
N LEU A 877 -24.24 3.21 4.38
CA LEU A 877 -24.75 3.38 5.74
C LEU A 877 -26.18 2.87 5.93
N ALA A 878 -26.94 2.63 4.85
CA ALA A 878 -28.25 1.97 4.91
C ALA A 878 -28.17 0.43 4.85
N GLU A 879 -27.03 -0.15 4.44
CA GLU A 879 -26.84 -1.61 4.41
C GLU A 879 -26.94 -2.23 5.81
N THR A 880 -26.52 -1.50 6.85
CA THR A 880 -26.43 -2.04 8.22
C THR A 880 -27.17 -1.20 9.27
N HIS A 881 -27.81 -1.86 10.22
CA HIS A 881 -28.44 -1.25 11.39
C HIS A 881 -27.42 -1.05 12.52
N ALA A 882 -27.29 0.20 12.97
CA ALA A 882 -26.52 0.56 14.17
C ALA A 882 -26.98 -0.20 15.43
N GLU A 883 -28.29 -0.43 15.53
CA GLU A 883 -28.93 -1.07 16.69
C GLU A 883 -28.58 -2.56 16.84
N ALA A 884 -27.96 -3.20 15.85
CA ALA A 884 -27.70 -4.64 15.88
C ALA A 884 -26.77 -5.02 17.04
N ALA A 885 -25.65 -4.29 17.20
CA ALA A 885 -24.75 -4.49 18.34
C ALA A 885 -25.42 -4.04 19.65
N GLU A 886 -26.08 -2.89 19.65
CA GLU A 886 -26.77 -2.32 20.82
C GLU A 886 -27.81 -3.31 21.42
N LYS A 887 -28.59 -3.99 20.58
CA LYS A 887 -29.56 -5.03 20.99
C LYS A 887 -28.91 -6.24 21.65
N ILE A 888 -27.68 -6.60 21.27
CA ILE A 888 -26.90 -7.64 21.96
C ILE A 888 -26.38 -7.09 23.29
N MET A 889 -25.81 -5.88 23.32
CA MET A 889 -25.29 -5.24 24.54
C MET A 889 -26.38 -5.03 25.61
N MET A 890 -27.60 -4.68 25.22
CA MET A 890 -28.74 -4.55 26.15
C MET A 890 -29.08 -5.87 26.85
N LYS A 891 -28.92 -7.03 26.19
CA LYS A 891 -29.14 -8.34 26.81
C LYS A 891 -28.10 -8.64 27.90
N VAL A 892 -26.84 -8.24 27.70
CA VAL A 892 -25.77 -8.34 28.71
C VAL A 892 -26.16 -7.54 29.97
N THR A 893 -26.59 -6.28 29.79
CA THR A 893 -27.05 -5.42 30.90
C THR A 893 -28.30 -5.97 31.60
N GLY A 894 -29.17 -6.64 30.84
CA GLY A 894 -30.37 -7.32 31.36
C GLY A 894 -30.09 -8.61 32.15
N SER A 895 -28.99 -9.32 31.88
CA SER A 895 -28.53 -10.41 32.76
C SER A 895 -28.07 -9.84 34.09
N ARG A 896 -27.19 -8.83 34.06
CA ARG A 896 -26.64 -8.17 35.25
C ARG A 896 -27.70 -7.71 36.25
N ARG A 897 -28.88 -7.26 35.80
CA ARG A 897 -30.02 -6.92 36.71
C ARG A 897 -30.70 -8.13 37.34
N ARG A 898 -30.74 -9.29 36.67
CA ARG A 898 -31.31 -10.54 37.21
C ARG A 898 -30.31 -11.22 38.15
N ASP A 899 -29.04 -11.23 37.79
CA ASP A 899 -27.95 -11.83 38.58
C ASP A 899 -27.69 -11.00 39.85
N ALA A 900 -27.81 -9.67 39.79
CA ALA A 900 -27.82 -8.82 40.98
C ALA A 900 -29.05 -9.07 41.87
N ALA A 901 -30.25 -9.22 41.28
CA ALA A 901 -31.48 -9.45 42.04
C ALA A 901 -31.54 -10.81 42.73
N SER A 902 -30.91 -11.85 42.18
CA SER A 902 -30.73 -13.14 42.85
C SER A 902 -29.65 -13.08 43.94
N SER A 903 -28.57 -12.30 43.74
CA SER A 903 -27.56 -12.07 44.79
C SER A 903 -28.08 -11.25 45.99
N SER A 904 -29.12 -10.42 45.80
CA SER A 904 -29.70 -9.58 46.86
C SER A 904 -30.76 -10.29 47.72
N MET A 905 -30.89 -11.62 47.62
CA MET A 905 -31.86 -12.41 48.38
C MET A 905 -31.23 -13.37 49.40
N GLU A 906 -29.90 -13.42 49.51
CA GLU A 906 -29.15 -14.14 50.56
C GLU A 906 -28.14 -13.20 51.27
N SER A 907 -28.62 -12.16 51.95
CA SER A 907 -27.77 -11.34 52.83
C SER A 907 -28.47 -10.75 54.06
N ASP A 908 -29.50 -11.43 54.58
CA ASP A 908 -30.03 -11.18 55.92
C ASP A 908 -29.91 -12.45 56.77
N LEU A 909 -29.27 -12.32 57.95
CA LEU A 909 -28.89 -13.35 58.95
C LEU A 909 -27.47 -13.94 58.85
N ASN A 910 -26.48 -13.26 59.43
CA ASN A 910 -26.13 -13.53 60.84
C ASN A 910 -24.98 -12.66 61.38
N LEU A 911 -25.19 -12.10 62.58
CA LEU A 911 -24.16 -11.42 63.38
C LEU A 911 -23.33 -12.43 64.17
N ILE A 912 -22.04 -12.13 64.33
CA ILE A 912 -21.06 -12.95 65.06
C ILE A 912 -21.39 -13.05 66.55
N ARG A 913 -21.26 -14.25 67.12
CA ARG A 913 -20.76 -14.46 68.50
C ARG A 913 -19.77 -15.64 68.53
N PRO A 914 -18.66 -15.53 69.29
CA PRO A 914 -17.69 -16.62 69.44
C PRO A 914 -18.04 -17.56 70.61
N GLY A 915 -17.66 -18.84 70.52
CA GLY A 915 -17.81 -19.80 71.62
C GLY A 915 -17.40 -21.23 71.28
N ASP A 916 -16.23 -21.63 71.78
CA ASP A 916 -15.79 -22.95 72.25
C ASP A 916 -16.23 -24.29 71.59
N SER A 917 -15.18 -25.05 71.23
CA SER A 917 -14.93 -26.45 71.64
C SER A 917 -15.50 -27.67 70.88
N SER A 918 -14.60 -28.67 70.76
CA SER A 918 -14.80 -30.13 70.78
C SER A 918 -15.41 -30.91 69.58
N GLU A 919 -14.57 -31.85 69.09
CA GLU A 919 -14.83 -33.29 68.85
C GLU A 919 -15.88 -33.82 67.84
N GLY A 920 -15.57 -34.99 67.23
CA GLY A 920 -16.47 -35.81 66.39
C GLY A 920 -16.13 -35.74 64.89
N SER A 921 -15.55 -36.72 64.18
CA SER A 921 -15.95 -38.14 63.98
C SER A 921 -17.44 -38.28 63.57
N SER A 922 -17.83 -38.97 62.48
CA SER A 922 -17.12 -39.95 61.63
C SER A 922 -17.75 -40.18 60.24
N LYS A 923 -16.90 -40.63 59.31
CA LYS A 923 -17.09 -41.58 58.19
C LYS A 923 -18.50 -41.89 57.60
N VAL A 924 -18.58 -41.69 56.28
CA VAL A 924 -18.90 -42.69 55.22
C VAL A 924 -20.17 -43.56 55.37
N LYS A 925 -21.10 -43.45 54.41
CA LYS A 925 -21.42 -44.55 53.46
C LYS A 925 -22.27 -44.14 52.25
N THR A 926 -21.92 -44.74 51.12
CA THR A 926 -22.59 -44.77 49.82
C THR A 926 -23.81 -45.70 49.81
N ALA A 927 -24.81 -45.44 48.96
CA ALA A 927 -25.67 -46.49 48.38
C ALA A 927 -26.38 -46.07 47.08
N ASP A 928 -26.42 -47.03 46.17
CA ASP A 928 -26.90 -47.05 44.79
C ASP A 928 -28.41 -46.82 44.52
N SER A 929 -28.67 -46.17 43.38
CA SER A 929 -29.50 -46.62 42.24
C SER A 929 -31.02 -46.92 42.30
N THR A 930 -31.66 -46.63 41.16
CA THR A 930 -32.94 -47.14 40.60
C THR A 930 -34.29 -46.69 41.20
N GLY A 931 -35.29 -46.47 40.33
CA GLY A 931 -36.71 -46.44 40.70
C GLY A 931 -37.57 -45.32 40.09
N ASN A 932 -38.24 -45.59 38.97
CA ASN A 932 -39.38 -44.81 38.42
C ASN A 932 -40.68 -45.29 39.11
N PRO A 933 -41.70 -44.45 39.46
CA PRO A 933 -42.85 -44.27 38.53
C PRO A 933 -43.73 -42.98 38.68
N ARG A 934 -44.24 -42.46 37.53
CA ARG A 934 -45.69 -42.22 37.17
C ARG A 934 -46.61 -41.48 38.20
N TRP A 935 -47.35 -40.41 37.87
CA TRP A 935 -48.48 -40.38 36.89
C TRP A 935 -48.96 -38.97 36.44
N LYS A 936 -50.02 -38.96 35.61
CA LYS A 936 -50.67 -37.90 34.78
C LYS A 936 -51.67 -37.00 35.60
N PRO A 937 -52.29 -35.89 35.08
CA PRO A 937 -52.80 -35.61 33.72
C PRO A 937 -52.41 -34.21 33.16
N THR A 938 -52.90 -33.64 32.04
CA THR A 938 -54.07 -33.94 31.14
C THR A 938 -53.70 -33.70 29.66
N ILE A 939 -54.66 -33.68 28.72
CA ILE A 939 -54.52 -33.30 27.30
C ILE A 939 -55.57 -32.24 26.93
N SER A 940 -55.20 -31.21 26.17
CA SER A 940 -56.08 -30.62 25.15
C SER A 940 -55.31 -30.54 23.82
N SER A 941 -56.01 -30.73 22.70
CA SER A 941 -55.40 -30.93 21.39
C SER A 941 -55.42 -29.67 20.53
N ALA A 942 -54.25 -29.22 20.11
CA ALA A 942 -54.08 -28.31 18.97
C ALA A 942 -53.12 -28.97 17.96
N LYS A 943 -53.41 -28.78 16.67
CA LYS A 943 -52.75 -29.51 15.57
C LYS A 943 -51.26 -29.15 15.48
N THR A 944 -50.41 -30.17 15.37
CA THR A 944 -49.04 -30.03 14.87
C THR A 944 -49.09 -29.58 13.42
N VAL A 945 -48.68 -28.33 13.17
CA VAL A 945 -48.10 -27.94 11.88
C VAL A 945 -46.63 -28.38 11.96
N GLU A 946 -46.18 -29.18 11.00
CA GLU A 946 -44.75 -29.40 10.81
C GLU A 946 -44.18 -28.11 10.20
N ASP A 947 -43.37 -27.37 10.97
CA ASP A 947 -42.67 -26.20 10.44
C ASP A 947 -41.73 -26.67 9.31
N PRO A 948 -41.72 -25.98 8.15
CA PRO A 948 -40.77 -26.30 7.09
C PRO A 948 -39.34 -26.12 7.58
N ALA A 949 -38.42 -26.96 7.08
CA ALA A 949 -37.01 -26.84 7.42
C ALA A 949 -36.49 -25.42 7.06
N PRO A 950 -35.71 -24.77 7.95
CA PRO A 950 -35.28 -23.39 7.72
C PRO A 950 -34.40 -23.29 6.45
N GLU A 951 -34.78 -22.38 5.56
CA GLU A 951 -34.06 -22.10 4.32
C GLU A 951 -32.68 -21.46 4.60
N ASP A 952 -31.67 -21.81 3.77
CA ASP A 952 -30.32 -21.26 3.89
C ASP A 952 -30.32 -19.72 3.67
N LEU A 953 -29.51 -18.98 4.44
CA LEU A 953 -29.42 -17.52 4.29
C LEU A 953 -28.75 -17.13 2.96
N GLN A 954 -29.43 -16.33 2.15
CA GLN A 954 -28.93 -15.89 0.85
C GLN A 954 -27.79 -14.86 0.96
N VAL A 955 -26.81 -14.99 0.06
CA VAL A 955 -25.71 -14.02 -0.13
C VAL A 955 -26.27 -12.67 -0.58
N ARG A 956 -25.70 -11.58 -0.05
CA ARG A 956 -26.13 -10.20 -0.28
C ARG A 956 -25.01 -9.37 -0.91
N ASP A 957 -25.39 -8.44 -1.77
CA ASP A 957 -24.46 -7.46 -2.33
C ASP A 957 -24.15 -6.35 -1.30
N SER A 958 -22.89 -5.92 -1.21
CA SER A 958 -22.43 -4.82 -0.34
C SER A 958 -21.53 -3.82 -1.08
N LEU A 959 -21.71 -2.53 -0.79
CA LEU A 959 -20.85 -1.43 -1.22
C LEU A 959 -19.64 -1.23 -0.31
N ILE A 960 -19.46 -2.04 0.73
CA ILE A 960 -18.41 -1.84 1.74
C ILE A 960 -17.33 -2.91 1.61
N TRP A 961 -17.72 -4.18 1.66
CA TRP A 961 -16.81 -5.32 1.82
C TRP A 961 -16.57 -6.10 0.52
N ASP A 962 -15.30 -6.38 0.27
CA ASP A 962 -14.82 -7.42 -0.64
C ASP A 962 -14.43 -8.67 0.18
N THR A 963 -15.07 -9.77 -0.20
CA THR A 963 -15.11 -11.04 0.50
C THR A 963 -14.65 -12.20 -0.40
N ALA A 964 -14.18 -11.90 -1.61
CA ALA A 964 -13.88 -12.89 -2.64
C ALA A 964 -12.71 -13.84 -2.30
N ASP A 965 -11.88 -13.48 -1.31
CA ASP A 965 -10.75 -14.28 -0.82
C ASP A 965 -11.06 -15.03 0.50
N ASN A 966 -12.35 -15.09 0.90
CA ASN A 966 -12.79 -15.92 2.02
C ASN A 966 -12.78 -17.42 1.63
N ALA A 967 -11.98 -18.22 2.33
CA ALA A 967 -11.82 -19.66 2.13
C ALA A 967 -12.68 -20.46 3.11
N ILE A 968 -14.00 -20.42 2.92
CA ILE A 968 -15.03 -21.09 3.73
C ILE A 968 -15.85 -22.04 2.85
N ILE A 969 -16.16 -23.23 3.38
CA ILE A 969 -17.02 -24.24 2.77
C ILE A 969 -18.33 -24.40 3.59
N ALA A 970 -18.31 -24.07 4.89
CA ALA A 970 -19.45 -24.20 5.79
C ALA A 970 -20.67 -23.33 5.41
N LYS A 971 -21.86 -23.95 5.34
CA LYS A 971 -23.14 -23.27 5.15
C LYS A 971 -23.64 -22.59 6.43
N ILE A 972 -24.00 -21.31 6.35
CA ILE A 972 -24.55 -20.53 7.47
C ILE A 972 -26.09 -20.54 7.40
N ARG A 973 -26.73 -21.02 8.47
CA ARG A 973 -28.21 -21.08 8.59
C ARG A 973 -28.81 -19.98 9.46
N GLU A 974 -28.07 -19.52 10.47
CA GLU A 974 -28.51 -18.47 11.38
C GLU A 974 -27.29 -17.65 11.81
N LEU A 975 -27.43 -16.33 11.94
CA LEU A 975 -26.41 -15.42 12.46
C LEU A 975 -26.74 -14.99 13.89
N ARG A 976 -25.80 -15.12 14.82
CA ARG A 976 -25.94 -14.52 16.16
C ARG A 976 -25.86 -13.00 16.15
N PHE A 977 -25.05 -12.45 15.26
CA PHE A 977 -25.00 -11.03 14.95
C PHE A 977 -25.36 -10.81 13.47
N ASN A 978 -26.59 -10.34 13.25
CA ASN A 978 -27.06 -9.93 11.93
C ASN A 978 -27.09 -8.40 11.88
N PRO A 979 -26.16 -7.74 11.18
CA PRO A 979 -26.16 -6.28 11.07
C PRO A 979 -27.17 -5.76 10.04
N PHE A 980 -27.82 -6.61 9.25
CA PHE A 980 -28.68 -6.19 8.13
C PHE A 980 -30.15 -5.99 8.53
N PRO A 981 -30.94 -5.27 7.71
CA PRO A 981 -32.40 -5.24 7.85
C PRO A 981 -33.03 -6.63 7.79
N SER A 982 -33.99 -6.86 8.69
CA SER A 982 -34.93 -7.98 8.62
C SER A 982 -35.82 -7.79 7.39
N VAL A 983 -35.81 -8.77 6.48
CA VAL A 983 -36.68 -8.76 5.30
C VAL A 983 -38.12 -8.91 5.78
N VAL A 984 -38.90 -7.83 5.70
CA VAL A 984 -40.36 -7.91 5.88
C VAL A 984 -40.94 -8.48 4.58
N PRO A 985 -41.70 -9.59 4.61
CA PRO A 985 -42.39 -10.07 3.41
C PRO A 985 -43.36 -9.00 2.93
N SER A 986 -43.24 -8.58 1.66
CA SER A 986 -44.00 -7.44 1.13
C SER A 986 -45.45 -7.82 0.80
N THR A 987 -46.30 -7.94 1.82
CA THR A 987 -47.75 -8.19 1.67
C THR A 987 -48.61 -7.01 2.13
N ALA A 988 -48.30 -5.78 1.68
CA ALA A 988 -49.21 -4.63 1.76
C ALA A 988 -48.80 -3.43 0.88
N ALA A 989 -48.97 -3.52 -0.45
CA ALA A 989 -49.05 -2.32 -1.32
C ALA A 989 -49.89 -2.58 -2.59
N SER A 990 -50.65 -1.56 -3.01
CA SER A 990 -51.39 -1.44 -4.28
C SER A 990 -52.30 -2.61 -4.72
N LYS A 991 -53.55 -2.60 -4.24
CA LYS A 991 -54.71 -2.88 -5.11
C LYS A 991 -55.02 -1.62 -5.91
N ALA A 992 -55.00 -1.68 -7.25
CA ALA A 992 -55.75 -0.80 -8.16
C ALA A 992 -55.69 -1.35 -9.61
N ALA A 993 -56.76 -1.12 -10.39
CA ALA A 993 -56.88 -1.29 -11.86
C ALA A 993 -56.85 -2.73 -12.44
N GLU A 994 -58.02 -3.37 -12.37
CA GLU A 994 -58.81 -3.95 -13.48
C GLU A 994 -58.21 -4.94 -14.53
N SER A 995 -58.89 -6.10 -14.59
CA SER A 995 -58.88 -7.22 -15.55
C SER A 995 -59.55 -6.85 -16.92
N PRO A 996 -59.72 -7.73 -17.95
CA PRO A 996 -59.99 -9.18 -17.86
C PRO A 996 -59.41 -10.17 -18.90
N GLU A 997 -59.38 -11.45 -18.48
CA GLU A 997 -59.59 -12.70 -19.26
C GLU A 997 -58.57 -13.06 -20.37
N ILE A 998 -58.18 -14.33 -20.56
CA ILE A 998 -59.00 -15.54 -20.71
C ILE A 998 -58.50 -16.72 -19.84
N ALA A 999 -59.44 -17.59 -19.43
CA ALA A 999 -59.22 -18.75 -18.56
C ALA A 999 -59.11 -20.11 -19.30
N THR A 1000 -58.92 -21.18 -18.49
CA THR A 1000 -59.04 -22.63 -18.76
C THR A 1000 -57.75 -23.35 -19.25
N VAL A 1001 -57.40 -24.58 -18.84
CA VAL A 1001 -57.97 -25.49 -17.80
C VAL A 1001 -56.93 -26.54 -17.29
N ASP A 1002 -57.14 -27.07 -16.07
CA ASP A 1002 -56.38 -28.14 -15.35
C ASP A 1002 -56.98 -29.55 -15.69
N PRO A 1003 -56.61 -30.74 -15.12
CA PRO A 1003 -55.38 -31.21 -14.45
C PRO A 1003 -54.90 -32.64 -14.89
N SER A 1004 -53.85 -33.14 -14.21
CA SER A 1004 -53.54 -34.59 -13.97
C SER A 1004 -52.87 -35.40 -15.12
N ALA A 1005 -52.10 -36.47 -14.90
CA ALA A 1005 -51.81 -37.25 -13.67
C ALA A 1005 -50.45 -38.02 -13.73
N ALA A 1006 -50.11 -38.67 -12.61
CA ALA A 1006 -49.30 -39.89 -12.49
C ALA A 1006 -47.75 -39.82 -12.58
N SER A 1007 -47.17 -39.64 -11.40
CA SER A 1007 -46.00 -40.37 -10.85
C SER A 1007 -45.48 -41.61 -11.62
N SER A 1008 -44.14 -41.72 -11.72
CA SER A 1008 -43.44 -42.95 -11.33
C SER A 1008 -42.05 -42.61 -10.77
N SER A 1009 -41.67 -43.27 -9.67
CA SER A 1009 -40.37 -43.14 -9.02
C SER A 1009 -39.50 -44.35 -9.34
N ALA A 1010 -38.24 -44.13 -9.70
CA ALA A 1010 -37.26 -45.20 -9.85
C ALA A 1010 -35.82 -44.73 -9.57
N GLY A 1011 -35.20 -45.32 -8.55
CA GLY A 1011 -33.77 -45.64 -8.51
C GLY A 1011 -32.76 -44.49 -8.40
N LEU A 1012 -32.18 -44.33 -7.21
CA LEU A 1012 -30.84 -43.75 -7.11
C LEU A 1012 -29.82 -44.64 -7.82
N ALA A 1013 -28.98 -44.04 -8.67
CA ALA A 1013 -27.66 -44.56 -9.00
C ALA A 1013 -26.66 -43.40 -8.95
N ALA A 1014 -25.61 -43.52 -8.14
CA ALA A 1014 -24.58 -42.49 -8.03
C ALA A 1014 -23.63 -42.55 -9.24
N PRO A 1015 -23.32 -41.42 -9.92
CA PRO A 1015 -22.31 -41.41 -10.97
C PRO A 1015 -20.90 -41.44 -10.37
N THR A 1016 -20.20 -42.52 -10.66
CA THR A 1016 -18.76 -42.73 -10.42
C THR A 1016 -17.87 -41.77 -11.22
N SER A 1017 -16.70 -41.43 -10.67
CA SER A 1017 -15.46 -41.03 -11.37
C SER A 1017 -15.58 -40.08 -12.58
N HIS A 1018 -15.24 -38.79 -12.38
CA HIS A 1018 -15.13 -37.82 -13.49
C HIS A 1018 -14.05 -38.22 -14.52
N PRO A 1019 -14.32 -38.05 -15.83
CA PRO A 1019 -13.40 -38.44 -16.91
C PRO A 1019 -12.18 -37.51 -17.04
N GLN A 1020 -11.16 -37.99 -17.75
CA GLN A 1020 -9.80 -37.42 -17.84
C GLN A 1020 -9.67 -36.20 -18.80
N GLY A 1021 -10.80 -35.59 -19.20
CA GLY A 1021 -10.91 -34.43 -20.08
C GLY A 1021 -12.30 -34.37 -20.74
N HIS A 1022 -12.76 -33.19 -21.17
CA HIS A 1022 -14.10 -32.99 -21.77
C HIS A 1022 -14.18 -31.81 -22.75
N LEU A 1023 -15.27 -31.71 -23.52
CA LEU A 1023 -15.69 -30.47 -24.20
C LEU A 1023 -16.57 -29.64 -23.28
N LEU A 1024 -16.20 -28.37 -23.06
CA LEU A 1024 -17.03 -27.43 -22.32
C LEU A 1024 -18.16 -26.88 -23.21
N LEU A 1025 -19.40 -26.96 -22.76
CA LEU A 1025 -20.55 -26.35 -23.43
C LEU A 1025 -20.78 -24.95 -22.84
N SER A 1026 -20.35 -23.91 -23.56
CA SER A 1026 -20.42 -22.50 -23.14
C SER A 1026 -21.56 -21.77 -23.85
N GLY A 1027 -22.43 -21.11 -23.09
CA GLY A 1027 -23.60 -20.40 -23.60
C GLY A 1027 -24.07 -19.31 -22.65
N ARG A 1028 -24.78 -18.30 -23.16
CA ARG A 1028 -25.29 -17.17 -22.37
C ARG A 1028 -26.82 -17.16 -22.35
N PHE A 1029 -27.39 -17.42 -21.18
CA PHE A 1029 -28.82 -17.69 -20.99
C PHE A 1029 -29.68 -16.44 -20.72
N LYS A 1030 -29.41 -15.34 -21.43
CA LYS A 1030 -30.26 -14.14 -21.37
C LYS A 1030 -31.27 -14.23 -22.51
N SER A 1031 -32.57 -14.10 -22.20
CA SER A 1031 -33.62 -14.07 -23.23
C SER A 1031 -33.37 -12.92 -24.20
N ASP A 1032 -33.28 -13.23 -25.49
CA ASP A 1032 -33.29 -12.23 -26.55
C ASP A 1032 -34.70 -12.09 -27.14
N HIS A 1033 -34.85 -11.33 -28.22
CA HIS A 1033 -36.14 -11.08 -28.86
C HIS A 1033 -36.67 -12.28 -29.68
N ILE A 1034 -35.92 -13.40 -29.74
CA ILE A 1034 -36.16 -14.53 -30.64
C ILE A 1034 -36.33 -15.84 -29.84
N PHE A 1035 -35.52 -16.07 -28.80
CA PHE A 1035 -35.54 -17.30 -27.99
C PHE A 1035 -35.49 -17.04 -26.47
N THR A 1036 -36.18 -17.91 -25.71
CA THR A 1036 -36.13 -17.89 -24.24
C THR A 1036 -34.88 -18.59 -23.71
N ALA A 1037 -34.51 -18.28 -22.45
CA ALA A 1037 -33.39 -18.94 -21.78
C ALA A 1037 -33.58 -20.48 -21.72
N ASP A 1038 -34.81 -20.95 -21.49
CA ASP A 1038 -35.14 -22.38 -21.45
C ASP A 1038 -35.01 -23.07 -22.82
N GLN A 1039 -35.31 -22.37 -23.92
CA GLN A 1039 -35.09 -22.90 -25.27
C GLN A 1039 -33.60 -23.06 -25.58
N ILE A 1040 -32.78 -22.07 -25.20
CA ILE A 1040 -31.32 -22.11 -25.37
C ILE A 1040 -30.70 -23.24 -24.52
N MET A 1041 -31.08 -23.34 -23.23
CA MET A 1041 -30.63 -24.42 -22.35
C MET A 1041 -31.08 -25.80 -22.84
N GLY A 1042 -32.32 -25.92 -23.31
CA GLY A 1042 -32.87 -27.16 -23.86
C GLY A 1042 -32.11 -27.63 -25.11
N TYR A 1043 -31.80 -26.70 -26.02
CA TYR A 1043 -30.99 -26.99 -27.20
C TYR A 1043 -29.55 -27.39 -26.84
N MET A 1044 -28.90 -26.66 -25.91
CA MET A 1044 -27.55 -26.99 -25.44
C MET A 1044 -27.47 -28.37 -24.79
N ARG A 1045 -28.44 -28.74 -23.95
CA ARG A 1045 -28.54 -30.09 -23.37
C ARG A 1045 -28.74 -31.15 -24.45
N LEU A 1046 -29.64 -30.91 -25.42
CA LEU A 1046 -29.88 -31.85 -26.53
C LEU A 1046 -28.62 -32.10 -27.37
N VAL A 1047 -27.82 -31.07 -27.68
CA VAL A 1047 -26.52 -31.24 -28.35
C VAL A 1047 -25.53 -32.00 -27.46
N GLY A 1048 -25.47 -31.67 -26.15
CA GLY A 1048 -24.60 -32.33 -25.17
C GLY A 1048 -24.90 -33.83 -25.00
N ASP A 1049 -26.17 -34.20 -24.90
CA ASP A 1049 -26.65 -35.58 -24.80
C ASP A 1049 -26.30 -36.39 -26.06
N ARG A 1050 -26.45 -35.78 -27.24
CA ARG A 1050 -26.10 -36.41 -28.52
C ARG A 1050 -24.60 -36.61 -28.70
N LEU A 1051 -23.79 -35.66 -28.25
CA LEU A 1051 -22.33 -35.82 -28.18
C LEU A 1051 -21.92 -36.96 -27.23
N ALA A 1052 -22.57 -37.08 -26.06
CA ALA A 1052 -22.34 -38.19 -25.14
C ALA A 1052 -22.71 -39.55 -25.75
N VAL A 1053 -23.80 -39.64 -26.52
CA VAL A 1053 -24.17 -40.85 -27.28
C VAL A 1053 -23.12 -41.23 -28.34
N ARG A 1054 -22.46 -40.23 -28.95
CA ARG A 1054 -21.33 -40.44 -29.89
C ARG A 1054 -19.99 -40.73 -29.17
N GLY A 1055 -19.96 -40.82 -27.84
CA GLY A 1055 -18.77 -41.12 -27.05
C GLY A 1055 -17.89 -39.91 -26.70
N VAL A 1056 -18.32 -38.69 -27.01
CA VAL A 1056 -17.58 -37.45 -26.71
C VAL A 1056 -17.95 -36.96 -25.31
N PRO A 1057 -17.01 -36.90 -24.34
CA PRO A 1057 -17.31 -36.40 -23.00
C PRO A 1057 -17.59 -34.89 -23.03
N THR A 1058 -18.78 -34.49 -22.61
CA THR A 1058 -19.20 -33.08 -22.50
C THR A 1058 -19.36 -32.66 -21.04
N PHE A 1059 -19.26 -31.36 -20.79
CA PHE A 1059 -19.56 -30.75 -19.49
C PHE A 1059 -20.28 -29.42 -19.69
N MET A 1060 -21.42 -29.24 -19.04
CA MET A 1060 -22.11 -27.95 -18.96
C MET A 1060 -22.11 -27.50 -17.50
N VAL A 1061 -21.79 -26.23 -17.24
CA VAL A 1061 -21.73 -25.71 -15.88
C VAL A 1061 -23.15 -25.48 -15.35
N GLU A 1062 -23.58 -26.35 -14.44
CA GLU A 1062 -24.82 -26.18 -13.68
C GLU A 1062 -24.48 -26.00 -12.20
N ALA A 1063 -24.72 -24.81 -11.64
CA ALA A 1063 -24.51 -24.56 -10.21
C ALA A 1063 -25.80 -24.82 -9.41
N THR A 1064 -25.70 -25.68 -8.40
CA THR A 1064 -26.79 -25.88 -7.43
C THR A 1064 -26.68 -24.88 -6.25
N PRO A 1065 -27.76 -24.61 -5.50
CA PRO A 1065 -27.73 -23.66 -4.37
C PRO A 1065 -26.66 -23.96 -3.30
N GLY A 1066 -25.65 -23.10 -3.25
CA GLY A 1066 -24.48 -23.22 -2.37
C GLY A 1066 -23.19 -23.67 -3.06
N GLN A 1067 -23.20 -23.88 -4.38
CA GLN A 1067 -21.98 -24.05 -5.18
C GLN A 1067 -21.62 -22.75 -5.90
N SER A 1068 -20.33 -22.44 -5.95
CA SER A 1068 -19.83 -21.30 -6.72
C SER A 1068 -19.83 -21.65 -8.22
N PHE A 1069 -20.71 -21.03 -9.00
CA PHE A 1069 -20.71 -21.13 -10.47
C PHE A 1069 -19.32 -20.79 -11.04
N ALA A 1070 -18.68 -19.75 -10.49
CA ALA A 1070 -17.32 -19.35 -10.84
C ALA A 1070 -16.27 -20.44 -10.59
N GLU A 1071 -16.38 -21.20 -9.50
CA GLU A 1071 -15.47 -22.31 -9.20
C GLU A 1071 -15.71 -23.49 -10.14
N LEU A 1072 -16.97 -23.85 -10.38
CA LEU A 1072 -17.34 -24.91 -11.33
C LEU A 1072 -16.89 -24.56 -12.77
N THR A 1073 -17.10 -23.33 -13.23
CA THR A 1073 -16.59 -22.84 -14.53
C THR A 1073 -15.06 -22.92 -14.58
N ARG A 1074 -14.35 -22.52 -13.52
CA ARG A 1074 -12.87 -22.60 -13.48
C ARG A 1074 -12.36 -24.05 -13.48
N MET A 1075 -13.03 -24.94 -12.76
CA MET A 1075 -12.71 -26.38 -12.74
C MET A 1075 -13.01 -27.05 -14.08
N ALA A 1076 -14.07 -26.62 -14.78
CA ALA A 1076 -14.42 -27.11 -16.10
C ALA A 1076 -13.40 -26.64 -17.14
N LEU A 1077 -13.18 -25.32 -17.26
CA LEU A 1077 -12.18 -24.72 -18.14
C LEU A 1077 -10.78 -25.32 -17.93
N GLY A 1078 -10.36 -25.55 -16.69
CA GLY A 1078 -9.06 -26.18 -16.37
C GLY A 1078 -8.93 -27.66 -16.72
N ARG A 1079 -10.01 -28.32 -17.17
CA ARG A 1079 -10.03 -29.72 -17.63
C ARG A 1079 -10.65 -29.89 -19.03
N ALA A 1080 -10.97 -28.79 -19.69
CA ALA A 1080 -11.52 -28.79 -21.04
C ALA A 1080 -10.41 -29.05 -22.05
N LYS A 1081 -10.64 -29.98 -23.00
CA LYS A 1081 -9.80 -30.16 -24.19
C LYS A 1081 -10.22 -29.23 -25.34
N GLY A 1082 -11.45 -28.74 -25.29
CA GLY A 1082 -12.05 -27.82 -26.26
C GLY A 1082 -13.33 -27.21 -25.69
N MET A 1083 -13.84 -26.18 -26.34
CA MET A 1083 -15.06 -25.47 -25.94
C MET A 1083 -16.00 -25.31 -27.13
N VAL A 1084 -17.24 -25.76 -26.95
CA VAL A 1084 -18.34 -25.52 -27.89
C VAL A 1084 -19.03 -24.23 -27.47
N ALA A 1085 -18.97 -23.22 -28.34
CA ALA A 1085 -19.48 -21.87 -28.07
C ALA A 1085 -20.85 -21.69 -28.74
N PHE A 1086 -21.92 -21.62 -27.94
CA PHE A 1086 -23.30 -21.42 -28.40
C PHE A 1086 -23.56 -19.91 -28.59
N CYS A 1087 -23.19 -19.41 -29.76
CA CYS A 1087 -23.12 -17.99 -30.07
C CYS A 1087 -24.48 -17.37 -30.39
N THR A 1088 -25.21 -16.96 -29.35
CA THR A 1088 -26.35 -16.04 -29.43
C THR A 1088 -25.89 -14.58 -29.62
N ALA A 1089 -26.80 -13.65 -29.89
CA ALA A 1089 -26.46 -12.24 -30.15
C ALA A 1089 -25.70 -11.57 -28.98
N GLU A 1090 -25.97 -11.99 -27.74
CA GLU A 1090 -25.34 -11.48 -26.53
C GLU A 1090 -24.11 -12.31 -26.08
N TYR A 1091 -23.69 -13.33 -26.85
CA TYR A 1091 -22.56 -14.19 -26.48
C TYR A 1091 -21.23 -13.39 -26.47
N GLY A 1092 -20.40 -13.61 -25.45
CA GLY A 1092 -19.17 -12.84 -25.26
C GLY A 1092 -19.37 -11.45 -24.63
N ALA A 1093 -20.53 -11.13 -24.05
CA ALA A 1093 -20.71 -9.87 -23.31
C ALA A 1093 -19.94 -9.85 -21.97
N TYR A 1094 -19.05 -8.87 -21.82
CA TYR A 1094 -18.29 -8.61 -20.60
C TYR A 1094 -19.17 -8.00 -19.50
N THR A 1095 -19.29 -8.69 -18.37
CA THR A 1095 -20.13 -8.30 -17.22
C THR A 1095 -19.35 -8.03 -15.94
N ARG A 1096 -18.01 -8.03 -16.00
CA ARG A 1096 -17.06 -7.79 -14.88
C ARG A 1096 -17.05 -8.82 -13.74
N THR A 1097 -18.10 -9.63 -13.59
CA THR A 1097 -18.25 -10.71 -12.59
C THR A 1097 -17.18 -11.81 -12.63
N GLY A 1098 -16.31 -11.82 -13.64
CA GLY A 1098 -15.12 -12.68 -13.73
C GLY A 1098 -15.35 -14.06 -14.35
N TYR A 1099 -16.60 -14.50 -14.52
CA TYR A 1099 -16.97 -15.84 -14.99
C TYR A 1099 -18.23 -15.78 -15.87
N ASP A 1100 -18.11 -15.05 -16.97
CA ASP A 1100 -19.13 -14.91 -18.02
C ASP A 1100 -18.59 -15.47 -19.34
N THR A 1101 -19.44 -15.56 -20.38
CA THR A 1101 -19.01 -16.04 -21.71
C THR A 1101 -17.94 -15.18 -22.37
N PHE A 1102 -17.70 -13.94 -21.89
CA PHE A 1102 -16.51 -13.18 -22.26
C PHE A 1102 -15.26 -13.80 -21.67
N ARG A 1103 -15.21 -14.05 -20.35
CA ARG A 1103 -14.06 -14.65 -19.66
C ARG A 1103 -13.83 -16.11 -20.01
N GLU A 1104 -14.89 -16.88 -20.30
CA GLU A 1104 -14.76 -18.25 -20.83
C GLU A 1104 -14.09 -18.25 -22.21
N LEU A 1105 -14.50 -17.33 -23.10
CA LEU A 1105 -13.92 -17.17 -24.43
C LEU A 1105 -12.52 -16.55 -24.41
N GLU A 1106 -12.25 -15.61 -23.48
CA GLU A 1106 -10.92 -15.04 -23.22
C GLU A 1106 -9.97 -16.15 -22.75
N TYR A 1107 -10.38 -16.97 -21.77
CA TYR A 1107 -9.61 -18.13 -21.30
C TYR A 1107 -9.38 -19.16 -22.41
N ALA A 1108 -10.42 -19.53 -23.17
CA ALA A 1108 -10.30 -20.51 -24.24
C ALA A 1108 -9.35 -20.05 -25.35
N HIS A 1109 -9.35 -18.75 -25.67
CA HIS A 1109 -8.40 -18.15 -26.61
C HIS A 1109 -6.97 -18.07 -26.04
N ASP A 1110 -6.80 -17.54 -24.82
CA ASP A 1110 -5.51 -17.42 -24.11
C ASP A 1110 -4.85 -18.78 -23.78
N LYS A 1111 -5.62 -19.88 -23.87
CA LYS A 1111 -5.15 -21.26 -23.67
C LYS A 1111 -5.15 -22.10 -24.93
N GLU A 1112 -5.43 -21.50 -26.09
CA GLU A 1112 -5.46 -22.18 -27.39
C GLU A 1112 -6.35 -23.45 -27.39
N LEU A 1113 -7.44 -23.44 -26.60
CA LEU A 1113 -8.41 -24.53 -26.60
C LEU A 1113 -9.09 -24.62 -27.96
N LEU A 1114 -9.43 -25.85 -28.39
CA LEU A 1114 -10.20 -26.06 -29.61
C LEU A 1114 -11.57 -25.39 -29.48
N LEU A 1115 -11.75 -24.25 -30.16
CA LEU A 1115 -12.98 -23.48 -30.19
C LEU A 1115 -13.88 -23.95 -31.34
N ILE A 1116 -15.06 -24.46 -31.00
CA ILE A 1116 -16.07 -24.91 -31.96
C ILE A 1116 -17.31 -24.01 -31.85
N PRO A 1117 -17.39 -22.91 -32.61
CA PRO A 1117 -18.53 -22.02 -32.59
C PRO A 1117 -19.77 -22.61 -33.30
N ILE A 1118 -20.91 -22.54 -32.63
CA ILE A 1118 -22.24 -22.75 -33.22
C ILE A 1118 -22.90 -21.37 -33.33
N ARG A 1119 -23.19 -20.91 -34.55
CA ARG A 1119 -23.86 -19.63 -34.79
C ARG A 1119 -25.36 -19.76 -34.58
N LEU A 1120 -25.88 -19.03 -33.60
CA LEU A 1120 -27.29 -18.97 -33.22
C LEU A 1120 -27.90 -17.57 -33.44
N CYS A 1121 -27.18 -16.67 -34.11
CA CYS A 1121 -27.63 -15.29 -34.40
C CYS A 1121 -27.26 -14.81 -35.81
N GLU A 1122 -28.03 -13.85 -36.34
CA GLU A 1122 -27.80 -13.28 -37.68
C GLU A 1122 -26.48 -12.49 -37.78
N ALA A 1123 -26.08 -11.76 -36.73
CA ALA A 1123 -24.81 -11.04 -36.71
C ALA A 1123 -23.62 -12.00 -36.50
N TRP A 1124 -22.59 -11.92 -37.35
CA TRP A 1124 -21.35 -12.69 -37.19
C TRP A 1124 -20.09 -11.82 -37.36
N PRO A 1125 -19.12 -11.89 -36.43
CA PRO A 1125 -19.21 -12.55 -35.13
C PRO A 1125 -20.21 -11.84 -34.20
N PRO A 1126 -20.66 -12.48 -33.09
CA PRO A 1126 -21.66 -11.89 -32.21
C PRO A 1126 -21.20 -10.54 -31.66
N ALA A 1127 -22.10 -9.58 -31.56
CA ALA A 1127 -21.82 -8.22 -31.12
C ALA A 1127 -22.83 -7.82 -30.02
N PRO A 1128 -22.53 -8.13 -28.75
CA PRO A 1128 -23.48 -7.90 -27.67
C PRO A 1128 -23.75 -6.41 -27.44
N THR A 1129 -25.00 -6.09 -27.09
CA THR A 1129 -25.48 -4.71 -26.99
C THR A 1129 -24.82 -3.99 -25.81
N ASP A 1130 -24.47 -2.71 -25.98
CA ASP A 1130 -23.78 -1.86 -24.99
C ASP A 1130 -22.47 -2.48 -24.43
N ASN A 1131 -21.84 -3.38 -25.19
CA ASN A 1131 -20.69 -4.17 -24.75
C ASN A 1131 -19.50 -4.09 -25.72
N GLU A 1132 -18.93 -2.89 -25.91
CA GLU A 1132 -17.82 -2.68 -26.84
C GLU A 1132 -16.67 -3.66 -26.62
N ARG A 1133 -16.30 -3.95 -25.36
CA ARG A 1133 -15.22 -4.90 -25.04
C ARG A 1133 -15.52 -6.30 -25.56
N GLY A 1134 -16.75 -6.81 -25.37
CA GLY A 1134 -17.18 -8.10 -25.92
C GLY A 1134 -17.23 -8.11 -27.44
N ALA A 1135 -17.75 -7.06 -28.06
CA ALA A 1135 -17.76 -6.92 -29.52
C ALA A 1135 -16.35 -6.87 -30.13
N TRP A 1136 -15.36 -6.27 -29.45
CA TRP A 1136 -13.96 -6.28 -29.87
C TRP A 1136 -13.29 -7.65 -29.67
N GLN A 1137 -13.51 -8.32 -28.52
CA GLN A 1137 -12.99 -9.68 -28.30
C GLN A 1137 -13.57 -10.65 -29.33
N ASN A 1138 -14.88 -10.64 -29.57
CA ASN A 1138 -15.51 -11.55 -30.53
C ASN A 1138 -14.97 -11.34 -31.95
N LYS A 1139 -14.62 -10.11 -32.35
CA LYS A 1139 -13.93 -9.84 -33.63
C LYS A 1139 -12.50 -10.38 -33.70
N LEU A 1140 -11.81 -10.45 -32.56
CA LEU A 1140 -10.45 -10.98 -32.46
C LEU A 1140 -10.44 -12.52 -32.44
N VAL A 1141 -11.33 -13.14 -31.66
CA VAL A 1141 -11.38 -14.59 -31.46
C VAL A 1141 -12.13 -15.29 -32.60
N PHE A 1142 -13.32 -14.82 -32.96
CA PHE A 1142 -14.11 -15.35 -34.08
C PHE A 1142 -13.77 -14.61 -35.38
N THR A 1143 -12.54 -14.80 -35.85
CA THR A 1143 -12.07 -14.19 -37.11
C THR A 1143 -12.90 -14.69 -38.31
N LYS A 1144 -12.90 -13.93 -39.41
CA LYS A 1144 -13.62 -14.29 -40.66
C LYS A 1144 -13.18 -15.62 -41.31
N GLY A 1145 -12.04 -16.18 -40.90
CA GLY A 1145 -11.54 -17.47 -41.38
C GLY A 1145 -11.90 -18.66 -40.48
N LEU A 1146 -12.47 -18.44 -39.29
CA LEU A 1146 -12.85 -19.50 -38.38
C LEU A 1146 -14.17 -20.14 -38.83
N VAL A 1147 -14.14 -21.44 -39.10
CA VAL A 1147 -15.33 -22.21 -39.50
C VAL A 1147 -16.26 -22.36 -38.30
N TYR A 1148 -17.55 -22.08 -38.50
CA TYR A 1148 -18.60 -22.25 -37.50
C TYR A 1148 -19.72 -23.14 -38.06
N ILE A 1149 -20.47 -23.79 -37.17
CA ILE A 1149 -21.66 -24.57 -37.53
C ILE A 1149 -22.89 -23.66 -37.43
N ASP A 1150 -23.71 -23.59 -38.48
CA ASP A 1150 -24.87 -22.67 -38.53
C ASP A 1150 -26.17 -23.41 -38.19
N ASP A 1151 -26.81 -23.05 -37.07
CA ASP A 1151 -28.19 -23.46 -36.72
C ASP A 1151 -28.92 -22.31 -36.01
N GLN A 1152 -29.02 -21.16 -36.69
CA GLN A 1152 -29.75 -19.97 -36.23
C GLN A 1152 -31.22 -20.22 -35.82
N GLN A 1153 -31.80 -21.38 -36.15
CA GLN A 1153 -33.17 -21.74 -35.76
C GLN A 1153 -33.25 -22.78 -34.63
N MET A 1154 -32.11 -23.29 -34.14
CA MET A 1154 -32.02 -24.34 -33.11
C MET A 1154 -32.84 -25.60 -33.45
N LYS A 1155 -32.84 -26.03 -34.71
CA LYS A 1155 -33.68 -27.13 -35.23
C LYS A 1155 -32.92 -28.42 -35.56
N ASN A 1156 -31.60 -28.37 -35.64
CA ASN A 1156 -30.75 -29.45 -36.14
C ASN A 1156 -29.69 -29.91 -35.11
N ALA A 1157 -30.07 -30.00 -33.84
CA ALA A 1157 -29.17 -30.41 -32.75
C ALA A 1157 -28.43 -31.74 -33.02
N GLU A 1158 -29.08 -32.69 -33.72
CA GLU A 1158 -28.49 -33.98 -34.10
C GLU A 1158 -27.40 -33.81 -35.16
N GLY A 1159 -27.66 -33.11 -36.26
CA GLY A 1159 -26.65 -32.84 -37.29
C GLY A 1159 -25.52 -31.91 -36.82
N VAL A 1160 -25.78 -31.03 -35.86
CA VAL A 1160 -24.75 -30.21 -35.20
C VAL A 1160 -23.87 -31.08 -34.30
N ALA A 1161 -24.45 -31.96 -33.48
CA ALA A 1161 -23.69 -32.88 -32.63
C ALA A 1161 -22.84 -33.86 -33.46
N ASP A 1162 -23.36 -34.39 -34.57
CA ASP A 1162 -22.62 -35.27 -35.46
C ASP A 1162 -21.40 -34.55 -36.09
N GLN A 1163 -21.56 -33.33 -36.60
CA GLN A 1163 -20.44 -32.54 -37.16
C GLN A 1163 -19.36 -32.25 -36.11
N ILE A 1164 -19.75 -31.95 -34.86
CA ILE A 1164 -18.81 -31.74 -33.75
C ILE A 1164 -18.09 -33.05 -33.42
N ALA A 1165 -18.81 -34.16 -33.32
CA ALA A 1165 -18.25 -35.48 -33.00
C ALA A 1165 -17.24 -35.95 -34.05
N ASP A 1166 -17.58 -35.83 -35.33
CA ASP A 1166 -16.69 -36.19 -36.44
C ASP A 1166 -15.45 -35.28 -36.45
N SER A 1167 -15.61 -33.97 -36.24
CA SER A 1167 -14.49 -33.01 -36.18
C SER A 1167 -13.51 -33.30 -35.04
N VAL A 1168 -13.99 -33.62 -33.83
CA VAL A 1168 -13.08 -33.92 -32.71
C VAL A 1168 -12.45 -35.32 -32.80
N ALA A 1169 -13.09 -36.25 -33.51
CA ALA A 1169 -12.51 -37.55 -33.83
C ALA A 1169 -11.39 -37.44 -34.88
N GLU A 1170 -11.59 -36.65 -35.95
CA GLU A 1170 -10.54 -36.37 -36.95
C GLU A 1170 -9.32 -35.66 -36.34
N LEU A 1171 -9.55 -34.78 -35.36
CA LEU A 1171 -8.49 -34.08 -34.62
C LEU A 1171 -7.85 -34.93 -33.50
N GLY A 1172 -8.31 -36.17 -33.27
CA GLY A 1172 -7.77 -37.07 -32.24
C GLY A 1172 -7.94 -36.57 -30.80
N LEU A 1173 -8.99 -35.76 -30.54
CA LEU A 1173 -9.17 -35.10 -29.25
C LEU A 1173 -9.69 -36.06 -28.15
N PHE A 1174 -10.42 -37.10 -28.52
CA PHE A 1174 -11.06 -38.09 -27.63
C PHE A 1174 -10.91 -39.52 -28.16
#